data_AF-A0A8T5GPK5-F1
#
_entry.id   AF-A0A8T5GPK5-F1
#
_cell.length_a   1.000
_cell.length_b   1.000
_cell.length_c   1.000
_cell.angle_alpha   90.00
_cell.angle_beta   90.00
_cell.angle_gamma   90.00
#
_symmetry.space_group_name_H-M   'P 1'
#
loop_
_entity.id
_entity.type
_entity.pdbx_description
1 polymer ?
#
loop_
_entity_poly.entity_id
_entity_poly.type
_entity_poly.pdbx_seq_one_letter_code
_entity_poly.pdbx_strand_id
1 'polypeptide(L)'
;MHKTNDVIGLGNTMMDFLIEVDDTTLASFNLKKGEMHLVDEIKAQEVLSKVQNLNVETVPGGSSANTIKGISFLGGKTIMCGKVGEDKHGEQYIQEMEKFGMTSRIGKHPLTTAHAVTFITPDTERTFSVHLGAALELYIEDILEEDIQNSKVLHIEAYQLEGKTKETVLHAIELAKKHNTLVSIDLADPALIRRNKELFTELVKDSIDIIFMNEKEAKEFTGLEEEEALKDVAQYVKIAVVKLGEKGSLIHDGETITRINSVQANAIDTTGAGDTFAAGFLYGYCNNWDTKKSGDLGSLFASKVVEQKGVGLKGLDKDKLKDTISTENLSDKKIKIGIIGGSGLDDPEILQNAQDIDVQTPYGKSSLKVGTINDINVVLLARHGRNHSIPPTQINFRANIHALKEAGCTHIIATTACGSLRKDIGRGDFVILDQFIDFTRHRKVTFHEEFKDGNIIHTAMAKPFNDSLRNILINTCQELNLQHHTNGTVITIEGPRFSTKAESTMFRSWGADVINMSVAPEAALAMEAGIPYAAVAMSTDYDCLFDDVPSVTWEDVLQVFKENVSKVISLLTTVIPHVGNEMPIKKTEFDLKNTIRTVPNWPKDGIMFRDITTLLQNPDAFNNVIQQFKERYQNSNITKIAGIDSRGFIFGSVLARELHLPFVLIRKKGKLPPTVISQEYQLEYGTDTVEINDHAINKDDTVLVVDDLIALGGTAHAACTLIEKCGSKVHEVAVVIELPDCKGREKLHKYDVFSLVKFEGD
;
A
#
# COMPACT_ATOMS: atom_id res chain seq x y z
N MET A 1 25.52 -2.62 -19.26
CA MET A 1 26.68 -1.75 -18.94
C MET A 1 26.40 -1.09 -17.61
N HIS A 2 27.39 -0.97 -16.73
CA HIS A 2 27.23 -0.25 -15.46
C HIS A 2 27.10 1.26 -15.77
N LYS A 3 25.93 1.86 -15.50
CA LYS A 3 25.71 3.31 -15.64
C LYS A 3 26.60 4.03 -14.63
N THR A 4 27.28 5.11 -15.02
CA THR A 4 28.25 5.84 -14.17
C THR A 4 27.64 7.02 -13.43
N ASN A 5 26.54 7.57 -13.95
CA ASN A 5 25.78 8.67 -13.35
C ASN A 5 24.42 8.15 -12.83
N ASP A 6 23.93 8.76 -11.76
CA ASP A 6 22.63 8.44 -11.21
C ASP A 6 21.53 9.13 -12.03
N VAL A 7 21.57 10.47 -12.11
CA VAL A 7 20.52 11.24 -12.78
C VAL A 7 21.09 12.33 -13.67
N ILE A 8 20.62 12.39 -14.92
CA ILE A 8 20.79 13.55 -15.81
C ILE A 8 19.49 14.34 -15.84
N GLY A 9 19.56 15.65 -15.60
CA GLY A 9 18.40 16.53 -15.65
C GLY A 9 18.43 17.45 -16.86
N LEU A 10 17.26 17.68 -17.46
CA LEU A 10 17.02 18.77 -18.39
C LEU A 10 16.05 19.73 -17.71
N GLY A 11 16.37 21.02 -17.72
CA GLY A 11 15.51 22.02 -17.09
C GLY A 11 15.69 23.43 -17.65
N ASN A 12 14.72 24.28 -17.36
CA ASN A 12 14.86 25.72 -17.59
C ASN A 12 15.81 26.29 -16.54
N THR A 13 17.05 26.57 -16.92
CA THR A 13 18.07 27.17 -16.05
C THR A 13 17.79 28.65 -15.86
N MET A 14 17.39 29.05 -14.64
CA MET A 14 16.92 30.41 -14.36
C MET A 14 17.36 30.93 -12.99
N MET A 15 17.54 32.25 -12.87
CA MET A 15 17.80 32.90 -11.58
C MET A 15 16.50 33.34 -10.91
N ASP A 16 16.30 33.00 -9.65
CA ASP A 16 15.22 33.54 -8.84
C ASP A 16 15.70 34.78 -8.09
N PHE A 17 14.96 35.88 -8.27
CA PHE A 17 15.13 37.14 -7.58
C PHE A 17 14.01 37.29 -6.56
N LEU A 18 14.31 37.01 -5.29
CA LEU A 18 13.36 37.05 -4.18
C LEU A 18 13.31 38.46 -3.58
N ILE A 19 12.12 39.05 -3.52
CA ILE A 19 11.92 40.44 -3.13
C ILE A 19 10.70 40.55 -2.22
N GLU A 20 10.90 41.10 -1.02
CA GLU A 20 9.80 41.42 -0.11
C GLU A 20 9.22 42.79 -0.47
N VAL A 21 7.91 42.84 -0.73
CA VAL A 21 7.18 44.06 -1.13
C VAL A 21 5.82 44.13 -0.46
N ASP A 22 5.27 45.34 -0.28
CA ASP A 22 3.86 45.49 0.10
C ASP A 22 2.91 45.38 -1.11
N ASP A 23 1.61 45.20 -0.85
CA ASP A 23 0.60 45.05 -1.91
C ASP A 23 0.54 46.27 -2.84
N THR A 24 0.84 47.46 -2.33
CA THR A 24 0.83 48.71 -3.12
C THR A 24 1.98 48.72 -4.12
N THR A 25 3.15 48.28 -3.68
CA THR A 25 4.36 48.15 -4.49
C THR A 25 4.16 47.06 -5.54
N LEU A 26 3.60 45.89 -5.18
CA LEU A 26 3.26 44.84 -6.12
C LEU A 26 2.29 45.33 -7.22
N ALA A 27 1.24 46.07 -6.84
CA ALA A 27 0.28 46.63 -7.79
C ALA A 27 0.94 47.57 -8.82
N SER A 28 2.03 48.25 -8.47
CA SER A 28 2.76 49.15 -9.38
C SER A 28 3.47 48.44 -10.55
N PHE A 29 3.64 47.12 -10.48
CA PHE A 29 4.18 46.29 -11.56
C PHE A 29 3.13 45.85 -12.57
N ASN A 30 1.84 46.09 -12.27
CA ASN A 30 0.69 45.59 -13.03
C ASN A 30 0.66 44.05 -13.12
N LEU A 31 1.02 43.40 -12.02
CA LEU A 31 0.97 41.95 -11.84
C LEU A 31 -0.21 41.60 -10.94
N LYS A 32 -0.86 40.47 -11.21
CA LYS A 32 -1.93 39.95 -10.37
C LYS A 32 -1.33 39.09 -9.25
N LYS A 33 -1.66 39.44 -8.01
CA LYS A 33 -1.16 38.77 -6.81
C LYS A 33 -1.48 37.27 -6.85
N GLY A 34 -0.50 36.45 -6.45
CA GLY A 34 -0.64 34.99 -6.34
C GLY A 34 -0.46 34.22 -7.65
N GLU A 35 -0.18 34.90 -8.76
CA GLU A 35 -0.08 34.28 -10.09
C GLU A 35 1.35 34.30 -10.65
N MET A 36 1.61 33.37 -11.57
CA MET A 36 2.80 33.39 -12.42
C MET A 36 2.48 34.10 -13.74
N HIS A 37 3.24 35.15 -14.05
CA HIS A 37 3.14 35.92 -15.27
C HIS A 37 4.37 35.65 -16.13
N LEU A 38 4.17 35.03 -17.29
CA LEU A 38 5.23 34.91 -18.30
C LEU A 38 5.37 36.25 -19.03
N VAL A 39 6.56 36.84 -19.03
CA VAL A 39 6.81 38.19 -19.56
C VAL A 39 7.85 38.20 -20.67
N ASP A 40 7.68 39.12 -21.62
CA ASP A 40 8.68 39.38 -22.66
C ASP A 40 9.90 40.14 -22.11
N GLU A 41 10.93 40.29 -22.93
CA GLU A 41 12.18 40.97 -22.57
C GLU A 41 11.95 42.44 -22.14
N ILE A 42 11.02 43.15 -22.80
CA ILE A 42 10.75 44.56 -22.49
C ILE A 42 10.16 44.69 -21.09
N LYS A 43 9.15 43.87 -20.77
CA LYS A 43 8.52 43.86 -19.47
C LYS A 43 9.46 43.32 -18.38
N ALA A 44 10.28 42.33 -18.70
CA ALA A 44 11.31 41.82 -17.79
C ALA A 44 12.31 42.92 -17.39
N GLN A 45 12.83 43.67 -18.37
CA GLN A 45 13.72 44.81 -18.12
C GLN A 45 13.03 45.93 -17.31
N GLU A 46 11.75 46.22 -17.60
CA GLU A 46 10.96 47.17 -16.82
C GLU A 46 10.90 46.75 -15.34
N VAL A 47 10.57 45.48 -15.08
CA VAL A 47 10.48 44.92 -13.72
C VAL A 47 11.84 44.97 -13.04
N LEU A 48 12.90 44.47 -13.70
CA LEU A 48 14.27 44.48 -13.16
C LEU A 48 14.74 45.89 -12.81
N SER A 49 14.49 46.88 -13.67
CA SER A 49 14.89 48.28 -13.42
C SER A 49 14.21 48.88 -12.18
N LYS A 50 12.95 48.52 -11.92
CA LYS A 50 12.18 48.99 -10.77
C LYS A 50 12.62 48.34 -9.46
N VAL A 51 13.20 47.14 -9.51
CA VAL A 51 13.65 46.41 -8.32
C VAL A 51 15.12 46.60 -7.97
N GLN A 52 15.93 47.25 -8.83
CA GLN A 52 17.36 47.47 -8.60
C GLN A 52 17.71 48.15 -7.27
N ASN A 53 16.81 48.98 -6.74
CA ASN A 53 17.00 49.69 -5.47
C ASN A 53 16.43 48.95 -4.25
N LEU A 54 15.83 47.77 -4.45
CA LEU A 54 15.30 46.93 -3.39
C LEU A 54 16.36 45.92 -2.94
N ASN A 55 16.17 45.36 -1.75
CA ASN A 55 17.00 44.25 -1.29
C ASN A 55 16.56 42.99 -2.05
N VAL A 56 17.38 42.54 -2.99
CA VAL A 56 17.11 41.37 -3.83
C VAL A 56 18.00 40.22 -3.40
N GLU A 57 17.40 39.14 -2.90
CA GLU A 57 18.09 37.87 -2.72
C GLU A 57 18.09 37.10 -4.04
N THR A 58 19.26 36.63 -4.47
CA THR A 58 19.46 36.01 -5.78
C THR A 58 19.91 34.57 -5.60
N VAL A 59 19.12 33.62 -6.11
CA VAL A 59 19.41 32.18 -5.99
C VAL A 59 19.20 31.46 -7.33
N PRO A 60 19.98 30.42 -7.66
CA PRO A 60 19.67 29.56 -8.79
C PRO A 60 18.34 28.84 -8.56
N GLY A 61 17.42 29.00 -9.50
CA GLY A 61 16.11 28.37 -9.55
C GLY A 61 16.00 27.37 -10.70
N GLY A 62 14.75 27.09 -11.08
CA GLY A 62 14.39 26.02 -12.03
C GLY A 62 14.14 24.70 -11.30
N SER A 63 12.97 24.12 -11.52
CA SER A 63 12.51 22.99 -10.71
C SER A 63 13.38 21.73 -10.96
N SER A 64 13.83 21.47 -12.20
CA SER A 64 14.66 20.30 -12.50
C SER A 64 16.07 20.55 -11.96
N ALA A 65 16.52 21.79 -12.04
CA ALA A 65 17.80 22.20 -11.47
C ALA A 65 17.79 22.00 -9.94
N ASN A 66 16.68 22.32 -9.26
CA ASN A 66 16.50 22.08 -7.85
C ASN A 66 16.51 20.58 -7.50
N THR A 67 15.81 19.76 -8.28
CA THR A 67 15.82 18.29 -8.11
C THR A 67 17.24 17.74 -8.25
N ILE A 68 17.93 18.10 -9.33
CA ILE A 68 19.31 17.66 -9.59
C ILE A 68 20.27 18.15 -8.49
N LYS A 69 20.18 19.42 -8.09
CA LYS A 69 20.94 20.01 -6.99
C LYS A 69 20.72 19.25 -5.67
N GLY A 70 19.46 18.88 -5.38
CA GLY A 70 19.11 18.07 -4.21
C GLY A 70 19.76 16.69 -4.24
N ILE A 71 19.76 16.01 -5.39
CA ILE A 71 20.40 14.69 -5.55
C ILE A 71 21.92 14.80 -5.37
N SER A 72 22.57 15.82 -5.95
CA SER A 72 24.01 16.04 -5.77
C SER A 72 24.36 16.34 -4.32
N PHE A 73 23.54 17.12 -3.63
CA PHE A 73 23.71 17.42 -2.21
C PHE A 73 23.68 16.15 -1.33
N LEU A 74 22.79 15.21 -1.64
CA LEU A 74 22.73 13.89 -0.98
C LEU A 74 23.93 12.99 -1.33
N GLY A 75 24.71 13.36 -2.36
CA GLY A 75 25.91 12.67 -2.81
C GLY A 75 25.73 11.81 -4.06
N GLY A 76 24.59 11.95 -4.76
CA GLY A 76 24.37 11.31 -6.04
C GLY A 76 25.22 11.94 -7.15
N LYS A 77 25.57 11.16 -8.16
CA LYS A 77 26.32 11.64 -9.33
C LYS A 77 25.35 12.15 -10.37
N THR A 78 25.37 13.45 -10.63
CA THR A 78 24.39 14.07 -11.52
C THR A 78 25.01 14.91 -12.62
N ILE A 79 24.22 15.08 -13.67
CA ILE A 79 24.48 15.96 -14.80
C ILE A 79 23.31 16.93 -14.93
N MET A 80 23.59 18.22 -15.13
CA MET A 80 22.55 19.22 -15.43
C MET A 80 22.75 19.80 -16.82
N CYS A 81 21.75 19.65 -17.68
CA CYS A 81 21.70 20.21 -19.03
C CYS A 81 20.71 21.38 -19.08
N GLY A 82 21.14 22.48 -19.67
CA GLY A 82 20.34 23.70 -19.79
C GLY A 82 21.10 24.81 -20.49
N LYS A 83 20.55 26.03 -20.49
CA LYS A 83 21.18 27.16 -21.19
C LYS A 83 20.95 28.48 -20.49
N VAL A 84 22.04 29.19 -20.25
CA VAL A 84 22.04 30.51 -19.61
C VAL A 84 22.53 31.58 -20.58
N GLY A 85 22.35 32.84 -20.22
CA GLY A 85 22.84 33.97 -21.00
C GLY A 85 24.35 34.17 -20.85
N GLU A 86 24.94 34.87 -21.81
CA GLU A 86 26.30 35.42 -21.74
C GLU A 86 26.36 36.67 -20.84
N ASP A 87 25.79 36.56 -19.65
CA ASP A 87 25.71 37.64 -18.67
C ASP A 87 26.20 37.19 -17.30
N LYS A 88 26.32 38.16 -16.37
CA LYS A 88 26.78 37.92 -15.01
C LYS A 88 25.90 36.93 -14.26
N HIS A 89 24.60 36.89 -14.56
CA HIS A 89 23.64 35.99 -13.93
C HIS A 89 23.86 34.55 -14.39
N GLY A 90 24.16 34.33 -15.67
CA GLY A 90 24.49 33.00 -16.20
C GLY A 90 25.81 32.47 -15.63
N GLU A 91 26.82 33.33 -15.50
CA GLU A 91 28.08 32.96 -14.83
C GLU A 91 27.85 32.60 -13.36
N GLN A 92 27.06 33.40 -12.64
CA GLN A 92 26.69 33.12 -11.26
C GLN A 92 25.91 31.80 -11.14
N TYR A 93 24.95 31.56 -12.03
CA TYR A 93 24.16 30.33 -12.04
C TYR A 93 25.06 29.09 -12.15
N ILE A 94 25.95 29.06 -13.14
CA ILE A 94 26.88 27.94 -13.36
C ILE A 94 27.77 27.72 -12.13
N GLN A 95 28.37 28.80 -11.61
CA GLN A 95 29.25 28.72 -10.44
C GLN A 95 28.54 28.18 -9.19
N GLU A 96 27.31 28.61 -8.93
CA GLU A 96 26.55 28.12 -7.78
C GLU A 96 26.15 26.65 -7.94
N MET A 97 25.77 26.22 -9.15
CA MET A 97 25.40 24.82 -9.41
C MET A 97 26.60 23.87 -9.26
N GLU A 98 27.77 24.26 -9.77
CA GLU A 98 29.01 23.47 -9.68
C GLU A 98 29.49 23.26 -8.23
N LYS A 99 29.16 24.17 -7.29
CA LYS A 99 29.49 24.00 -5.86
C LYS A 99 28.86 22.77 -5.23
N PHE A 100 27.76 22.26 -5.79
CA PHE A 100 27.09 21.05 -5.31
C PHE A 100 27.69 19.75 -5.88
N GLY A 101 28.75 19.84 -6.69
CA GLY A 101 29.46 18.67 -7.22
C GLY A 101 28.77 17.98 -8.40
N MET A 102 27.81 18.65 -9.05
CA MET A 102 27.20 18.17 -10.29
C MET A 102 28.09 18.46 -11.51
N THR A 103 27.97 17.63 -12.55
CA THR A 103 28.58 17.92 -13.84
C THR A 103 27.69 18.91 -14.60
N SER A 104 28.23 20.10 -14.89
CA SER A 104 27.52 21.13 -15.65
C SER A 104 27.65 20.90 -17.15
N ARG A 105 26.52 20.72 -17.83
CA ARG A 105 26.35 20.78 -19.29
C ARG A 105 25.50 21.99 -19.67
N ILE A 106 25.71 23.09 -18.96
CA ILE A 106 24.96 24.32 -19.16
C ILE A 106 25.64 25.14 -20.26
N GLY A 107 24.96 25.27 -21.40
CA GLY A 107 25.41 26.09 -22.52
C GLY A 107 25.22 27.58 -22.25
N LYS A 108 25.90 28.42 -23.03
CA LYS A 108 25.71 29.88 -23.05
C LYS A 108 25.01 30.30 -24.34
N HIS A 109 24.23 31.38 -24.27
CA HIS A 109 23.54 31.98 -25.41
C HIS A 109 23.58 33.52 -25.33
N PRO A 110 23.56 34.27 -26.44
CA PRO A 110 23.54 35.73 -26.43
C PRO A 110 22.29 36.40 -25.82
N LEU A 111 21.23 35.63 -25.55
CA LEU A 111 20.03 36.16 -24.86
C LEU A 111 20.32 36.29 -23.36
N THR A 112 19.47 37.04 -22.66
CA THR A 112 19.56 37.19 -21.20
C THR A 112 19.31 35.87 -20.50
N THR A 113 19.98 35.65 -19.37
CA THR A 113 19.70 34.50 -18.50
C THR A 113 18.25 34.55 -18.04
N ALA A 114 17.57 33.42 -18.13
CA ALA A 114 16.20 33.29 -17.66
C ALA A 114 16.11 33.69 -16.18
N HIS A 115 15.02 34.33 -15.78
CA HIS A 115 14.85 34.74 -14.39
C HIS A 115 13.39 34.82 -13.97
N ALA A 116 13.13 34.54 -12.71
CA ALA A 116 11.86 34.80 -12.05
C ALA A 116 12.05 35.88 -10.99
N VAL A 117 11.37 37.01 -11.17
CA VAL A 117 11.22 37.99 -10.08
C VAL A 117 10.04 37.53 -9.23
N THR A 118 10.36 37.10 -8.02
CA THR A 118 9.39 36.58 -7.04
C THR A 118 9.11 37.64 -5.99
N PHE A 119 7.91 38.21 -6.05
CA PHE A 119 7.42 39.17 -5.08
C PHE A 119 6.74 38.44 -3.93
N ILE A 120 7.21 38.68 -2.71
CA ILE A 120 6.70 38.09 -1.47
C ILE A 120 6.00 39.18 -0.67
N THR A 121 4.69 39.06 -0.49
CA THR A 121 3.89 40.00 0.30
C THR A 121 3.85 39.60 1.79
N PRO A 122 3.45 40.51 2.72
CA PRO A 122 3.46 40.23 4.16
C PRO A 122 2.59 39.03 4.60
N ASP A 123 1.58 38.67 3.80
CA ASP A 123 0.76 37.47 3.98
C ASP A 123 1.37 36.20 3.37
N THR A 124 2.66 36.26 3.00
CA THR A 124 3.47 35.16 2.44
C THR A 124 3.09 34.69 1.04
N GLU A 125 2.08 35.31 0.42
CA GLU A 125 1.69 35.02 -0.95
C GLU A 125 2.77 35.45 -1.95
N ARG A 126 2.94 34.66 -3.03
CA ARG A 126 3.99 34.85 -4.03
C ARG A 126 3.43 35.18 -5.39
N THR A 127 4.01 36.19 -6.02
CA THR A 127 3.68 36.57 -7.40
C THR A 127 4.95 36.51 -8.24
N PHE A 128 4.90 35.80 -9.36
CA PHE A 128 6.07 35.54 -10.19
C PHE A 128 5.98 36.34 -11.49
N SER A 129 7.06 37.02 -11.84
CA SER A 129 7.28 37.59 -13.17
C SER A 129 8.44 36.84 -13.82
N VAL A 130 8.13 35.94 -14.76
CA VAL A 130 9.08 34.97 -15.32
C VAL A 130 9.44 35.34 -16.74
N HIS A 131 10.72 35.56 -16.99
CA HIS A 131 11.30 35.70 -18.31
C HIS A 131 12.17 34.49 -18.63
N LEU A 132 11.84 33.73 -19.69
CA LEU A 132 12.52 32.48 -20.00
C LEU A 132 13.82 32.64 -20.79
N GLY A 133 14.08 33.81 -21.40
CA GLY A 133 15.36 34.17 -22.00
C GLY A 133 16.10 33.04 -22.74
N ALA A 134 17.38 32.87 -22.40
CA ALA A 134 18.26 31.85 -22.96
C ALA A 134 17.81 30.40 -22.71
N ALA A 135 16.99 30.12 -21.69
CA ALA A 135 16.56 28.75 -21.37
C ALA A 135 15.69 28.13 -22.48
N LEU A 136 15.05 28.96 -23.32
CA LEU A 136 14.29 28.50 -24.49
C LEU A 136 15.17 28.08 -25.68
N GLU A 137 16.46 28.38 -25.66
CA GLU A 137 17.39 28.12 -26.76
C GLU A 137 18.22 26.85 -26.55
N LEU A 138 17.67 25.89 -25.79
CA LEU A 138 18.24 24.55 -25.60
C LEU A 138 17.92 23.69 -26.84
N TYR A 139 18.96 23.27 -27.56
CA TYR A 139 18.86 22.55 -28.82
C TYR A 139 19.32 21.09 -28.68
N ILE A 140 19.01 20.28 -29.68
CA ILE A 140 19.40 18.86 -29.74
C ILE A 140 20.93 18.71 -29.62
N GLU A 141 21.70 19.63 -30.20
CA GLU A 141 23.16 19.59 -30.16
C GLU A 141 23.75 19.84 -28.77
N ASP A 142 22.96 20.41 -27.84
CA ASP A 142 23.36 20.58 -26.44
C ASP A 142 23.21 19.26 -25.65
N ILE A 143 22.55 18.24 -26.20
CA ILE A 143 22.32 16.95 -25.55
C ILE A 143 23.38 15.94 -25.99
N LEU A 144 24.24 15.54 -25.06
CA LEU A 144 25.23 14.50 -25.31
C LEU A 144 24.62 13.11 -25.09
N GLU A 145 24.53 12.31 -26.15
CA GLU A 145 24.00 10.94 -26.10
C GLU A 145 24.73 10.07 -25.07
N GLU A 146 26.05 10.22 -24.94
CA GLU A 146 26.87 9.49 -23.96
C GLU A 146 26.44 9.77 -22.51
N ASP A 147 26.06 11.02 -22.20
CA ASP A 147 25.63 11.41 -20.85
C ASP A 147 24.29 10.74 -20.49
N ILE A 148 23.35 10.66 -21.44
CA ILE A 148 22.08 9.92 -21.27
C ILE A 148 22.35 8.42 -21.18
N GLN A 149 23.18 7.88 -22.08
CA GLN A 149 23.54 6.46 -22.10
C GLN A 149 24.19 6.01 -20.79
N ASN A 150 24.95 6.88 -20.12
CA ASN A 150 25.67 6.57 -18.90
C ASN A 150 24.90 6.92 -17.62
N SER A 151 23.68 7.46 -17.72
CA SER A 151 22.81 7.78 -16.58
C SER A 151 21.78 6.68 -16.31
N LYS A 152 21.39 6.49 -15.04
CA LYS A 152 20.29 5.56 -14.68
C LYS A 152 18.94 6.17 -15.01
N VAL A 153 18.77 7.46 -14.72
CA VAL A 153 17.53 8.21 -14.92
C VAL A 153 17.80 9.50 -15.71
N LEU A 154 16.94 9.78 -16.69
CA LEU A 154 16.74 11.08 -17.30
C LEU A 154 15.55 11.75 -16.59
N HIS A 155 15.79 12.84 -15.87
CA HIS A 155 14.74 13.62 -15.21
C HIS A 155 14.43 14.89 -16.03
N ILE A 156 13.15 15.13 -16.28
CA ILE A 156 12.66 16.27 -17.06
C ILE A 156 11.46 16.92 -16.39
N GLU A 157 11.10 18.09 -16.90
CA GLU A 157 9.90 18.81 -16.46
C GLU A 157 8.95 19.06 -17.59
N ALA A 158 7.66 19.01 -17.25
CA ALA A 158 6.61 19.27 -18.21
C ALA A 158 6.74 20.66 -18.86
N TYR A 159 7.29 21.67 -18.17
CA TYR A 159 7.47 23.03 -18.72
C TYR A 159 8.28 23.06 -20.03
N GLN A 160 9.17 22.09 -20.23
CA GLN A 160 10.02 22.03 -21.42
C GLN A 160 9.36 21.28 -22.59
N LEU A 161 8.20 20.69 -22.39
CA LEU A 161 7.43 20.00 -23.43
C LEU A 161 6.51 20.97 -24.21
N GLU A 162 6.65 22.27 -23.98
CA GLU A 162 6.04 23.35 -24.75
C GLU A 162 7.09 24.23 -25.44
N GLY A 163 6.66 24.91 -26.50
CA GLY A 163 7.48 25.92 -27.17
C GLY A 163 8.73 25.34 -27.85
N LYS A 164 9.82 26.11 -27.82
CA LYS A 164 11.05 25.83 -28.59
C LYS A 164 11.84 24.62 -28.11
N THR A 165 11.75 24.28 -26.83
CA THR A 165 12.56 23.21 -26.23
C THR A 165 11.93 21.83 -26.38
N LYS A 166 10.66 21.76 -26.82
CA LYS A 166 9.89 20.53 -26.97
C LYS A 166 10.62 19.46 -27.79
N GLU A 167 11.10 19.82 -28.98
CA GLU A 167 11.78 18.85 -29.87
C GLU A 167 13.06 18.30 -29.24
N THR A 168 13.81 19.15 -28.55
CA THR A 168 15.04 18.77 -27.82
C THR A 168 14.73 17.77 -26.70
N VAL A 169 13.67 17.99 -25.92
CA VAL A 169 13.29 17.09 -24.84
C VAL A 169 12.78 15.76 -25.38
N LEU A 170 11.96 15.77 -26.43
CA LEU A 170 11.50 14.54 -27.09
C LEU A 170 12.68 13.72 -27.62
N HIS A 171 13.69 14.38 -28.20
CA HIS A 171 14.92 13.72 -28.62
C HIS A 171 15.67 13.08 -27.44
N ALA A 172 15.78 13.77 -26.30
CA ALA A 172 16.40 13.21 -25.10
C ALA A 172 15.64 11.97 -24.57
N ILE A 173 14.31 12.00 -24.60
CA ILE A 173 13.45 10.85 -24.25
C ILE A 173 13.72 9.66 -25.20
N GLU A 174 13.81 9.91 -26.51
CA GLU A 174 14.15 8.87 -27.48
C GLU A 174 15.53 8.24 -27.23
N LEU A 175 16.53 9.07 -26.91
CA LEU A 175 17.86 8.59 -26.54
C LEU A 175 17.82 7.77 -25.24
N ALA A 176 17.01 8.19 -24.26
CA ALA A 176 16.86 7.45 -23.01
C ALA A 176 16.27 6.06 -23.25
N LYS A 177 15.20 5.96 -24.06
CA LYS A 177 14.61 4.69 -24.49
C LYS A 177 15.62 3.81 -25.21
N LYS A 178 16.35 4.38 -26.18
CA LYS A 178 17.39 3.67 -26.96
C LYS A 178 18.44 3.01 -26.06
N HIS A 179 18.77 3.64 -24.93
CA HIS A 179 19.84 3.20 -24.02
C HIS A 179 19.34 2.57 -22.71
N ASN A 180 18.05 2.27 -22.60
CA ASN A 180 17.42 1.76 -21.37
C ASN A 180 17.73 2.64 -20.14
N THR A 181 17.75 3.95 -20.34
CA THR A 181 17.78 4.95 -19.26
C THR A 181 16.34 5.26 -18.91
N LEU A 182 15.98 5.18 -17.62
CA LEU A 182 14.61 5.43 -17.18
C LEU A 182 14.26 6.90 -17.37
N VAL A 183 13.03 7.20 -17.77
CA VAL A 183 12.56 8.58 -17.93
C VAL A 183 11.68 8.96 -16.75
N SER A 184 12.08 10.01 -16.04
CA SER A 184 11.35 10.60 -14.93
C SER A 184 10.81 11.98 -15.31
N ILE A 185 9.54 12.27 -14.98
CA ILE A 185 8.92 13.57 -15.22
C ILE A 185 8.22 14.11 -13.97
N ASP A 186 8.36 15.41 -13.70
CA ASP A 186 7.44 16.16 -12.83
C ASP A 186 6.45 16.96 -13.72
N LEU A 187 5.14 16.80 -13.47
CA LEU A 187 4.10 17.43 -14.28
C LEU A 187 3.93 18.94 -14.00
N ALA A 188 4.48 19.42 -12.89
CA ALA A 188 4.73 20.82 -12.54
C ALA A 188 3.55 21.82 -12.42
N ASP A 189 2.57 21.83 -13.33
CA ASP A 189 1.46 22.80 -13.34
C ASP A 189 0.16 22.22 -13.95
N PRO A 190 -0.97 22.24 -13.22
CA PRO A 190 -2.28 21.89 -13.76
C PRO A 190 -2.66 22.63 -15.06
N ALA A 191 -2.39 23.93 -15.17
CA ALA A 191 -2.76 24.67 -16.38
C ALA A 191 -1.98 24.18 -17.61
N LEU A 192 -0.75 23.69 -17.41
CA LEU A 192 0.10 23.10 -18.44
C LEU A 192 -0.42 21.72 -18.85
N ILE A 193 -0.84 20.92 -17.88
CA ILE A 193 -1.47 19.62 -18.13
C ILE A 193 -2.74 19.78 -18.95
N ARG A 194 -3.61 20.71 -18.58
CA ARG A 194 -4.89 20.93 -19.29
C ARG A 194 -4.70 21.21 -20.77
N ARG A 195 -3.74 22.08 -21.12
CA ARG A 195 -3.52 22.54 -22.50
C ARG A 195 -2.71 21.55 -23.35
N ASN A 196 -1.97 20.62 -22.73
CA ASN A 196 -1.17 19.60 -23.42
C ASN A 196 -1.57 18.15 -23.08
N LYS A 197 -2.84 17.93 -22.69
CA LYS A 197 -3.30 16.65 -22.16
C LYS A 197 -3.01 15.46 -23.09
N GLU A 198 -3.21 15.63 -24.40
CA GLU A 198 -2.95 14.58 -25.39
C GLU A 198 -1.47 14.18 -25.42
N LEU A 199 -0.57 15.16 -25.50
CA LEU A 199 0.88 14.92 -25.50
C LEU A 199 1.34 14.23 -24.22
N PHE A 200 0.89 14.68 -23.05
CA PHE A 200 1.27 14.04 -21.79
C PHE A 200 0.70 12.64 -21.67
N THR A 201 -0.51 12.39 -22.16
CA THR A 201 -1.09 11.04 -22.17
C THR A 201 -0.27 10.09 -23.04
N GLU A 202 0.15 10.52 -24.23
CA GLU A 202 1.01 9.73 -25.13
C GLU A 202 2.37 9.45 -24.48
N LEU A 203 3.02 10.47 -23.93
CA LEU A 203 4.31 10.32 -23.28
C LEU A 203 4.24 9.39 -22.07
N VAL A 204 3.23 9.53 -21.22
CA VAL A 204 3.07 8.69 -20.02
C VAL A 204 2.86 7.22 -20.39
N LYS A 205 2.14 6.95 -21.48
CA LYS A 205 1.88 5.57 -21.95
C LYS A 205 3.10 4.91 -22.59
N ASP A 206 3.88 5.68 -23.33
CA ASP A 206 4.90 5.09 -24.21
C ASP A 206 6.33 5.32 -23.73
N SER A 207 6.54 6.32 -22.85
CA SER A 207 7.86 6.93 -22.67
C SER A 207 8.30 7.21 -21.24
N ILE A 208 7.37 7.40 -20.32
CA ILE A 208 7.70 7.76 -18.95
C ILE A 208 7.74 6.50 -18.08
N ASP A 209 8.80 6.35 -17.30
CA ASP A 209 8.94 5.27 -16.33
C ASP A 209 8.55 5.73 -14.91
N ILE A 210 8.85 6.98 -14.55
CA ILE A 210 8.64 7.53 -13.21
C ILE A 210 7.92 8.87 -13.33
N ILE A 211 6.79 9.05 -12.64
CA ILE A 211 6.02 10.29 -12.69
C ILE A 211 5.76 10.86 -11.30
N PHE A 212 6.00 12.16 -11.15
CA PHE A 212 5.68 12.94 -9.96
C PHE A 212 4.55 13.93 -10.25
N MET A 213 3.60 13.97 -9.33
CA MET A 213 2.38 14.77 -9.44
C MET A 213 1.91 15.15 -8.04
N ASN A 214 1.29 16.32 -7.87
CA ASN A 214 0.52 16.66 -6.67
C ASN A 214 -0.98 16.38 -6.86
N GLU A 215 -1.79 16.54 -5.81
CA GLU A 215 -3.25 16.33 -5.84
C GLU A 215 -3.95 17.05 -7.02
N LYS A 216 -3.57 18.31 -7.29
CA LYS A 216 -4.21 19.12 -8.34
C LYS A 216 -3.78 18.67 -9.74
N GLU A 217 -2.50 18.38 -9.92
CA GLU A 217 -1.94 17.86 -11.17
C GLU A 217 -2.53 16.48 -11.50
N ALA A 218 -2.66 15.62 -10.49
CA ALA A 218 -3.27 14.31 -10.60
C ALA A 218 -4.69 14.37 -11.13
N LYS A 219 -5.49 15.24 -10.52
CA LYS A 219 -6.87 15.45 -10.90
C LYS A 219 -7.00 16.05 -12.29
N GLU A 220 -6.15 17.00 -12.66
CA GLU A 220 -6.19 17.60 -13.99
C GLU A 220 -5.80 16.59 -15.09
N PHE A 221 -4.79 15.76 -14.80
CA PHE A 221 -4.31 14.75 -15.75
C PHE A 221 -5.33 13.63 -15.96
N THR A 222 -5.80 13.02 -14.88
CA THR A 222 -6.65 11.80 -14.93
C THR A 222 -8.15 12.09 -14.88
N GLY A 223 -8.56 13.19 -14.24
CA GLY A 223 -9.94 13.44 -13.84
C GLY A 223 -10.37 12.74 -12.53
N LEU A 224 -9.45 12.04 -11.87
CA LEU A 224 -9.68 11.26 -10.65
C LEU A 224 -9.01 11.91 -9.43
N GLU A 225 -9.37 11.48 -8.23
CA GLU A 225 -8.80 12.00 -6.98
C GLU A 225 -7.71 11.08 -6.43
N GLU A 226 -6.64 11.68 -5.90
CA GLU A 226 -5.58 11.07 -5.07
C GLU A 226 -5.18 9.63 -5.48
N GLU A 227 -5.63 8.62 -4.73
CA GLU A 227 -5.27 7.21 -4.91
C GLU A 227 -5.82 6.59 -6.20
N GLU A 228 -6.99 7.02 -6.67
CA GLU A 228 -7.56 6.51 -7.93
C GLU A 228 -6.80 7.09 -9.13
N ALA A 229 -6.38 8.35 -9.06
CA ALA A 229 -5.48 8.94 -10.05
C ALA A 229 -4.12 8.23 -10.05
N LEU A 230 -3.59 7.89 -8.87
CA LEU A 230 -2.34 7.12 -8.75
C LEU A 230 -2.46 5.75 -9.42
N LYS A 231 -3.55 5.00 -9.15
CA LYS A 231 -3.81 3.68 -9.73
C LYS A 231 -3.98 3.75 -11.25
N ASP A 232 -4.66 4.77 -11.77
CA ASP A 232 -4.85 4.95 -13.21
C ASP A 232 -3.50 5.17 -13.92
N VAL A 233 -2.67 6.07 -13.39
CA VAL A 233 -1.36 6.37 -13.97
C VAL A 233 -0.39 5.21 -13.83
N ALA A 234 -0.41 4.49 -12.70
CA ALA A 234 0.48 3.35 -12.43
C ALA A 234 0.29 2.16 -13.40
N GLN A 235 -0.80 2.12 -14.17
CA GLN A 235 -0.97 1.11 -15.23
C GLN A 235 0.01 1.29 -16.39
N TYR A 236 0.58 2.49 -16.55
CA TYR A 236 1.37 2.88 -17.71
C TYR A 236 2.84 3.10 -17.38
N VAL A 237 3.15 3.39 -16.12
CA VAL A 237 4.51 3.73 -15.65
C VAL A 237 4.99 2.72 -14.63
N LYS A 238 6.31 2.65 -14.40
CA LYS A 238 6.87 1.78 -13.35
C LYS A 238 6.61 2.34 -11.96
N ILE A 239 6.78 3.65 -11.78
CA ILE A 239 6.56 4.33 -10.51
C ILE A 239 5.66 5.55 -10.73
N ALA A 240 4.53 5.58 -10.04
CA ALA A 240 3.70 6.78 -9.92
C ALA A 240 3.79 7.34 -8.50
N VAL A 241 3.86 8.68 -8.37
CA VAL A 241 3.88 9.35 -7.06
C VAL A 241 2.90 10.51 -7.03
N VAL A 242 1.96 10.48 -6.08
CA VAL A 242 1.06 11.59 -5.76
C VAL A 242 1.47 12.22 -4.43
N LYS A 243 1.96 13.46 -4.49
CA LYS A 243 2.32 14.32 -3.35
C LYS A 243 1.05 14.94 -2.75
N LEU A 244 0.81 14.71 -1.46
CA LEU A 244 -0.41 15.14 -0.72
C LEU A 244 -0.12 16.26 0.31
N GLY A 245 0.97 17.00 0.13
CA GLY A 245 1.39 18.06 1.05
C GLY A 245 1.58 17.56 2.48
N GLU A 246 0.90 18.19 3.44
CA GLU A 246 0.97 17.82 4.86
C GLU A 246 0.42 16.41 5.17
N LYS A 247 -0.30 15.76 4.25
CA LYS A 247 -0.76 14.38 4.40
C LYS A 247 0.28 13.34 3.95
N GLY A 248 1.42 13.78 3.43
CA GLY A 248 2.51 12.92 2.96
C GLY A 248 2.46 12.65 1.45
N SER A 249 2.65 11.40 1.03
CA SER A 249 2.53 11.01 -0.38
C SER A 249 2.04 9.57 -0.54
N LEU A 250 1.53 9.26 -1.73
CA LEU A 250 1.22 7.90 -2.16
C LEU A 250 2.15 7.53 -3.31
N ILE A 251 2.71 6.34 -3.26
CA ILE A 251 3.65 5.82 -4.26
C ILE A 251 3.12 4.47 -4.73
N HIS A 252 3.02 4.26 -6.04
CA HIS A 252 2.67 2.98 -6.62
C HIS A 252 3.81 2.50 -7.51
N ASP A 253 4.30 1.28 -7.26
CA ASP A 253 5.46 0.71 -7.97
C ASP A 253 5.12 -0.39 -8.99
N GLY A 254 3.90 -0.33 -9.54
CA GLY A 254 3.33 -1.35 -10.43
C GLY A 254 2.69 -2.54 -9.70
N GLU A 255 3.07 -2.83 -8.45
CA GLU A 255 2.50 -3.95 -7.68
C GLU A 255 1.81 -3.49 -6.39
N THR A 256 2.44 -2.55 -5.66
CA THR A 256 2.00 -2.13 -4.34
C THR A 256 1.78 -0.63 -4.27
N ILE A 257 0.81 -0.22 -3.45
CA ILE A 257 0.63 1.18 -3.07
C ILE A 257 1.22 1.37 -1.68
N THR A 258 2.24 2.21 -1.59
CA THR A 258 2.90 2.61 -0.35
C THR A 258 2.48 4.02 0.02
N ARG A 259 1.95 4.17 1.24
CA ARG A 259 1.71 5.50 1.83
C ARG A 259 2.92 5.94 2.63
N ILE A 260 3.45 7.11 2.29
CA ILE A 260 4.52 7.78 3.00
C ILE A 260 3.90 8.83 3.90
N ASN A 261 4.20 8.76 5.20
CA ASN A 261 3.73 9.77 6.14
C ASN A 261 4.48 11.09 5.92
N SER A 262 3.79 12.20 6.16
CA SER A 262 4.47 13.49 6.23
C SER A 262 5.39 13.54 7.45
N VAL A 263 6.52 14.23 7.30
CA VAL A 263 7.36 14.61 8.42
C VAL A 263 6.88 15.97 8.92
N GLN A 264 6.56 16.08 10.20
CA GLN A 264 6.13 17.33 10.80
C GLN A 264 7.21 18.40 10.63
N ALA A 265 6.83 19.54 10.05
CA ALA A 265 7.72 20.67 9.78
C ALA A 265 7.03 21.99 10.09
N ASN A 266 7.80 22.96 10.58
CA ASN A 266 7.33 24.33 10.74
C ASN A 266 7.51 25.07 9.40
N ALA A 267 6.55 24.90 8.49
CA ALA A 267 6.63 25.46 7.15
C ALA A 267 6.73 27.00 7.16
N ILE A 268 7.85 27.51 6.67
CA ILE A 268 8.13 28.93 6.41
C ILE A 268 7.86 29.26 4.93
N ASP A 269 8.23 28.37 4.02
CA ASP A 269 8.07 28.53 2.57
C ASP A 269 7.93 27.15 1.89
N THR A 270 6.84 26.93 1.16
CA THR A 270 6.60 25.64 0.49
C THR A 270 7.32 25.49 -0.86
N THR A 271 8.06 26.51 -1.30
CA THR A 271 8.74 26.53 -2.60
C THR A 271 9.82 25.44 -2.67
N GLY A 272 9.80 24.64 -3.74
CA GLY A 272 10.76 23.56 -3.94
C GLY A 272 10.52 22.30 -3.09
N ALA A 273 9.42 22.21 -2.34
CA ALA A 273 9.04 20.99 -1.62
C ALA A 273 8.83 19.79 -2.56
N GLY A 274 8.22 20.03 -3.72
CA GLY A 274 8.04 19.01 -4.76
C GLY A 274 9.37 18.55 -5.35
N ASP A 275 10.23 19.50 -5.74
CA ASP A 275 11.55 19.25 -6.34
C ASP A 275 12.44 18.43 -5.38
N THR A 276 12.43 18.78 -4.10
CA THR A 276 13.27 18.14 -3.09
C THR A 276 12.72 16.78 -2.64
N PHE A 277 11.41 16.60 -2.68
CA PHE A 277 10.80 15.27 -2.59
C PHE A 277 11.28 14.37 -3.74
N ALA A 278 11.18 14.85 -4.99
CA ALA A 278 11.64 14.11 -6.16
C ALA A 278 13.15 13.81 -6.07
N ALA A 279 13.94 14.75 -5.55
CA ALA A 279 15.37 14.56 -5.33
C ALA A 279 15.67 13.43 -4.34
N GLY A 280 15.01 13.43 -3.18
CA GLY A 280 15.17 12.37 -2.17
C GLY A 280 14.73 11.01 -2.70
N PHE A 281 13.60 10.96 -3.40
CA PHE A 281 13.10 9.73 -4.00
C PHE A 281 14.04 9.18 -5.07
N LEU A 282 14.44 9.97 -6.05
CA LEU A 282 15.31 9.53 -7.14
C LEU A 282 16.72 9.16 -6.63
N TYR A 283 17.23 9.85 -5.60
CA TYR A 283 18.46 9.45 -4.94
C TYR A 283 18.35 8.05 -4.33
N GLY A 284 17.30 7.78 -3.53
CA GLY A 284 17.06 6.47 -2.93
C GLY A 284 16.90 5.39 -4.00
N TYR A 285 16.08 5.66 -5.01
CA TYR A 285 15.81 4.75 -6.12
C TYR A 285 17.08 4.40 -6.91
N CYS A 286 17.93 5.38 -7.23
CA CYS A 286 19.21 5.14 -7.90
C CYS A 286 20.21 4.36 -7.04
N ASN A 287 20.04 4.34 -5.72
CA ASN A 287 20.82 3.54 -4.78
C ASN A 287 20.18 2.17 -4.48
N ASN A 288 19.20 1.74 -5.28
CA ASN A 288 18.44 0.49 -5.14
C ASN A 288 17.72 0.36 -3.80
N TRP A 289 17.26 1.49 -3.24
CA TRP A 289 16.36 1.45 -2.09
C TRP A 289 14.95 1.11 -2.56
N ASP A 290 14.15 0.48 -1.69
CA ASP A 290 12.74 0.27 -1.97
C ASP A 290 11.98 1.61 -2.07
N THR A 291 10.75 1.55 -2.58
CA THR A 291 9.89 2.71 -2.81
C THR A 291 9.53 3.42 -1.51
N LYS A 292 9.38 2.68 -0.42
CA LYS A 292 9.11 3.24 0.91
C LYS A 292 10.26 4.10 1.40
N LYS A 293 11.48 3.55 1.45
CA LYS A 293 12.68 4.23 1.94
C LYS A 293 13.05 5.42 1.05
N SER A 294 12.87 5.29 -0.27
CA SER A 294 13.03 6.40 -1.21
C SER A 294 12.00 7.51 -0.93
N GLY A 295 10.74 7.14 -0.69
CA GLY A 295 9.67 8.07 -0.31
C GLY A 295 9.89 8.75 1.04
N ASP A 296 10.34 8.01 2.06
CA ASP A 296 10.65 8.52 3.40
C ASP A 296 11.76 9.58 3.34
N LEU A 297 12.84 9.32 2.57
CA LEU A 297 13.88 10.32 2.33
C LEU A 297 13.32 11.54 1.60
N GLY A 298 12.48 11.35 0.58
CA GLY A 298 11.80 12.45 -0.12
C GLY A 298 10.96 13.31 0.83
N SER A 299 10.16 12.68 1.68
CA SER A 299 9.32 13.35 2.69
C SER A 299 10.14 14.12 3.71
N LEU A 300 11.18 13.51 4.28
CA LEU A 300 12.10 14.17 5.21
C LEU A 300 12.85 15.34 4.56
N PHE A 301 13.31 15.16 3.32
CA PHE A 301 14.07 16.20 2.65
C PHE A 301 13.17 17.42 2.34
N ALA A 302 11.98 17.18 1.81
CA ALA A 302 10.98 18.22 1.59
C ALA A 302 10.64 18.94 2.90
N SER A 303 10.45 18.21 4.00
CA SER A 303 10.11 18.80 5.30
C SER A 303 11.18 19.75 5.82
N LYS A 304 12.47 19.47 5.56
CA LYS A 304 13.59 20.33 5.97
C LYS A 304 13.81 21.54 5.08
N VAL A 305 13.42 21.45 3.82
CA VAL A 305 13.48 22.58 2.90
C VAL A 305 12.36 23.57 3.20
N VAL A 306 11.15 23.10 3.51
CA VAL A 306 10.03 24.01 3.82
C VAL A 306 10.22 24.80 5.12
N GLU A 307 11.12 24.38 6.01
CA GLU A 307 11.51 25.11 7.23
C GLU A 307 12.41 26.32 6.96
N GLN A 308 12.70 26.65 5.69
CA GLN A 308 13.59 27.75 5.29
C GLN A 308 12.99 28.57 4.14
N LYS A 309 13.47 29.80 3.92
CA LYS A 309 13.06 30.61 2.75
C LYS A 309 13.77 30.13 1.48
N GLY A 310 13.03 30.01 0.39
CA GLY A 310 13.50 29.58 -0.92
C GLY A 310 13.85 28.09 -0.96
N VAL A 311 14.42 27.64 -2.09
CA VAL A 311 14.87 26.24 -2.25
C VAL A 311 16.31 26.05 -1.73
N GLY A 312 16.59 26.67 -0.58
CA GLY A 312 17.92 26.74 0.02
C GLY A 312 18.29 25.45 0.74
N LEU A 313 19.45 24.87 0.40
CA LEU A 313 20.03 23.71 1.11
C LEU A 313 20.98 24.12 2.23
N LYS A 314 21.03 25.41 2.56
CA LYS A 314 22.00 26.00 3.47
C LYS A 314 21.73 25.54 4.90
N GLY A 315 22.77 25.10 5.60
CA GLY A 315 22.66 24.64 6.99
C GLY A 315 22.01 23.26 7.16
N LEU A 316 21.57 22.61 6.09
CA LEU A 316 21.18 21.20 6.12
C LEU A 316 22.42 20.31 6.20
N ASP A 317 22.31 19.25 7.00
CA ASP A 317 23.35 18.25 7.17
C ASP A 317 22.94 17.00 6.39
N LYS A 318 23.61 16.77 5.25
CA LYS A 318 23.33 15.64 4.36
C LYS A 318 23.55 14.29 5.05
N ASP A 319 24.52 14.21 5.94
CA ASP A 319 24.83 12.96 6.63
C ASP A 319 23.78 12.72 7.70
N LYS A 320 23.30 13.76 8.41
CA LYS A 320 22.09 13.63 9.22
C LYS A 320 20.85 13.27 8.42
N LEU A 321 20.61 13.81 7.24
CA LEU A 321 19.43 13.41 6.45
C LEU A 321 19.48 11.93 6.06
N LYS A 322 20.66 11.44 5.63
CA LYS A 322 20.85 10.03 5.30
C LYS A 322 20.87 9.15 6.54
N ASP A 323 21.47 9.60 7.63
CA ASP A 323 21.52 8.91 8.92
C ASP A 323 20.15 8.90 9.58
N THR A 324 19.32 9.93 9.42
CA THR A 324 17.91 9.90 9.84
C THR A 324 17.10 8.91 8.98
N ILE A 325 17.66 8.38 7.88
CA ILE A 325 17.08 7.28 7.10
C ILE A 325 17.86 5.96 7.29
N SER A 326 19.05 5.99 7.91
CA SER A 326 19.96 4.84 8.09
C SER A 326 20.13 4.38 9.56
N THR A 327 20.00 5.32 10.50
CA THR A 327 19.99 5.18 11.96
C THR A 327 18.57 5.35 12.51
N GLU A 328 17.78 6.25 11.91
CA GLU A 328 16.32 6.18 11.92
C GLU A 328 15.88 5.39 10.69
N ASN A 329 16.07 4.09 10.80
CA ASN A 329 15.23 3.20 10.05
C ASN A 329 13.77 3.43 10.49
N LEU A 330 13.06 4.30 9.77
CA LEU A 330 11.60 4.48 9.89
C LEU A 330 10.84 3.17 9.59
N SER A 331 11.51 2.08 9.21
CA SER A 331 10.97 0.72 9.22
C SER A 331 11.93 -0.43 9.52
N ASP A 332 13.24 -0.32 9.38
CA ASP A 332 14.19 -1.38 9.80
C ASP A 332 14.45 -1.37 11.33
N LYS A 333 13.37 -1.39 12.13
CA LYS A 333 13.48 -2.18 13.34
C LYS A 333 13.59 -3.63 12.84
N LYS A 334 14.81 -4.16 12.79
CA LYS A 334 15.05 -5.61 12.62
C LYS A 334 13.96 -6.35 13.40
N ILE A 335 13.13 -7.15 12.72
CA ILE A 335 11.88 -7.64 13.30
C ILE A 335 12.18 -8.23 14.68
N LYS A 336 11.53 -7.65 15.68
CA LYS A 336 11.71 -7.99 17.08
C LYS A 336 10.36 -8.16 17.70
N ILE A 337 10.05 -9.39 18.09
CA ILE A 337 8.68 -9.75 18.46
C ILE A 337 8.59 -9.83 19.98
N GLY A 338 7.71 -9.01 20.55
CA GLY A 338 7.31 -9.12 21.95
C GLY A 338 6.33 -10.28 22.11
N ILE A 339 6.59 -11.17 23.06
CA ILE A 339 5.67 -12.24 23.43
C ILE A 339 5.20 -11.99 24.85
N ILE A 340 3.88 -11.83 25.05
CA ILE A 340 3.30 -11.65 26.38
C ILE A 340 2.63 -12.97 26.82
N GLY A 341 3.29 -13.69 27.72
CA GLY A 341 2.92 -15.04 28.15
C GLY A 341 2.34 -15.14 29.57
N GLY A 342 1.73 -16.29 29.86
CA GLY A 342 1.43 -16.76 31.22
C GLY A 342 2.53 -17.69 31.78
N SER A 343 2.41 -18.06 33.06
CA SER A 343 3.40 -18.90 33.75
C SER A 343 3.54 -20.28 33.11
N GLY A 344 4.72 -20.59 32.58
CA GLY A 344 5.01 -21.83 31.85
C GLY A 344 5.60 -21.61 30.45
N LEU A 345 5.51 -20.40 29.90
CA LEU A 345 6.19 -19.97 28.66
C LEU A 345 7.61 -19.42 28.89
N ASP A 346 8.06 -19.40 30.15
CA ASP A 346 9.37 -18.92 30.56
C ASP A 346 10.48 -19.99 30.46
N ASP A 347 10.17 -21.15 29.87
CA ASP A 347 11.09 -22.27 29.68
C ASP A 347 12.36 -21.79 28.95
N PRO A 348 13.55 -21.91 29.57
CA PRO A 348 14.82 -21.52 28.95
C PRO A 348 15.08 -22.17 27.59
N GLU A 349 14.46 -23.31 27.29
CA GLU A 349 14.68 -24.04 26.03
C GLU A 349 14.00 -23.40 24.81
N ILE A 350 13.03 -22.49 25.01
CA ILE A 350 12.33 -21.82 23.90
C ILE A 350 13.21 -20.77 23.23
N LEU A 351 14.05 -20.07 24.00
CA LEU A 351 14.89 -18.97 23.49
C LEU A 351 16.35 -19.40 23.39
N GLN A 352 16.92 -19.23 22.19
CA GLN A 352 18.37 -19.27 22.00
C GLN A 352 18.99 -17.95 22.51
N ASN A 353 20.14 -18.04 23.18
CA ASN A 353 20.87 -16.89 23.73
C ASN A 353 20.06 -16.04 24.73
N ALA A 354 19.23 -16.70 25.56
CA ALA A 354 18.35 -16.03 26.50
C ALA A 354 19.10 -15.19 27.55
N GLN A 355 18.67 -13.94 27.75
CA GLN A 355 19.18 -13.02 28.77
C GLN A 355 18.06 -12.26 29.46
N ASP A 356 18.18 -12.09 30.76
CA ASP A 356 17.22 -11.33 31.56
C ASP A 356 17.59 -9.86 31.59
N ILE A 357 16.61 -8.99 31.34
CA ILE A 357 16.77 -7.54 31.40
C ILE A 357 15.67 -6.92 32.26
N ASP A 358 16.07 -6.02 33.16
CA ASP A 358 15.15 -5.19 33.92
C ASP A 358 15.07 -3.80 33.26
N VAL A 359 13.86 -3.35 32.95
CA VAL A 359 13.62 -2.07 32.28
C VAL A 359 12.90 -1.13 33.23
N GLN A 360 13.48 0.05 33.42
CA GLN A 360 12.87 1.13 34.18
C GLN A 360 12.16 2.07 33.21
N THR A 361 10.83 2.08 33.25
CA THR A 361 10.01 2.96 32.41
C THR A 361 9.49 4.16 33.21
N PRO A 362 8.96 5.22 32.56
CA PRO A 362 8.26 6.31 33.24
C PRO A 362 7.07 5.85 34.10
N TYR A 363 6.53 4.65 33.83
CA TYR A 363 5.36 4.10 34.51
C TYR A 363 5.70 3.07 35.60
N GLY A 364 6.99 2.73 35.76
CA GLY A 364 7.46 1.74 36.73
C GLY A 364 8.39 0.69 36.12
N LYS A 365 8.77 -0.30 36.93
CA LYS A 365 9.67 -1.38 36.54
C LYS A 365 8.93 -2.48 35.78
N SER A 366 9.54 -3.01 34.73
CA SER A 366 9.15 -4.25 34.05
C SER A 366 10.37 -5.17 33.88
N SER A 367 10.15 -6.48 33.84
CA SER A 367 11.21 -7.47 33.67
C SER A 367 10.96 -8.25 32.38
N LEU A 368 11.94 -8.27 31.49
CA LEU A 368 11.88 -8.92 30.19
C LEU A 368 12.94 -10.01 30.09
N LYS A 369 12.75 -10.96 29.18
CA LYS A 369 13.78 -11.91 28.77
C LYS A 369 13.96 -11.79 27.26
N VAL A 370 15.17 -11.47 26.82
CA VAL A 370 15.50 -11.30 25.40
C VAL A 370 16.23 -12.53 24.90
N GLY A 371 16.04 -12.87 23.63
CA GLY A 371 16.72 -13.97 22.98
C GLY A 371 16.31 -14.07 21.52
N THR A 372 16.48 -15.25 20.95
CA THR A 372 16.14 -15.53 19.55
C THR A 372 15.36 -16.83 19.41
N ILE A 373 14.42 -16.87 18.47
CA ILE A 373 13.74 -18.09 18.02
C ILE A 373 13.93 -18.16 16.50
N ASN A 374 14.58 -19.21 16.00
CA ASN A 374 14.90 -19.36 14.57
C ASN A 374 15.53 -18.08 13.97
N ASP A 375 16.57 -17.55 14.63
CA ASP A 375 17.30 -16.32 14.27
C ASP A 375 16.51 -14.99 14.32
N ILE A 376 15.22 -15.04 14.68
CA ILE A 376 14.38 -13.84 14.89
C ILE A 376 14.52 -13.36 16.33
N ASN A 377 14.69 -12.05 16.54
CA ASN A 377 14.81 -11.48 17.88
C ASN A 377 13.45 -11.52 18.59
N VAL A 378 13.45 -12.00 19.83
CA VAL A 378 12.24 -12.14 20.65
C VAL A 378 12.46 -11.51 22.03
N VAL A 379 11.40 -10.91 22.56
CA VAL A 379 11.33 -10.35 23.91
C VAL A 379 10.15 -10.96 24.64
N LEU A 380 10.41 -11.86 25.59
CA LEU A 380 9.38 -12.44 26.46
C LEU A 380 9.08 -11.50 27.63
N LEU A 381 7.79 -11.31 27.89
CA LEU A 381 7.26 -10.60 29.04
C LEU A 381 6.30 -11.52 29.82
N ALA A 382 6.64 -11.79 31.08
CA ALA A 382 5.80 -12.53 32.01
C ALA A 382 4.90 -11.55 32.78
N ARG A 383 3.64 -11.38 32.33
CA ARG A 383 2.75 -10.33 32.84
C ARG A 383 2.42 -10.46 34.34
N HIS A 384 2.40 -11.68 34.85
CA HIS A 384 2.16 -12.01 36.26
C HIS A 384 3.46 -12.13 37.08
N GLY A 385 4.61 -11.78 36.49
CA GLY A 385 5.92 -12.15 37.01
C GLY A 385 6.20 -13.65 36.82
N ARG A 386 7.49 -14.02 36.85
CA ARG A 386 7.95 -15.40 36.55
C ARG A 386 7.39 -16.46 37.49
N ASN A 387 7.21 -16.10 38.75
CA ASN A 387 6.64 -16.98 39.77
C ASN A 387 5.12 -16.80 39.92
N HIS A 388 4.44 -16.19 38.94
CA HIS A 388 3.02 -15.82 39.01
C HIS A 388 2.69 -14.97 40.26
N SER A 389 3.61 -14.11 40.69
CA SER A 389 3.51 -13.37 41.95
C SER A 389 2.63 -12.11 41.88
N ILE A 390 2.23 -11.67 40.68
CA ILE A 390 1.48 -10.43 40.47
C ILE A 390 0.02 -10.77 40.08
N PRO A 391 -0.98 -10.45 40.92
CA PRO A 391 -2.38 -10.64 40.59
C PRO A 391 -2.82 -9.79 39.37
N PRO A 392 -3.80 -10.23 38.57
CA PRO A 392 -4.21 -9.55 37.34
C PRO A 392 -4.48 -8.03 37.47
N THR A 393 -5.17 -7.63 38.54
CA THR A 393 -5.52 -6.22 38.80
C THR A 393 -4.32 -5.36 39.19
N GLN A 394 -3.23 -5.96 39.64
CA GLN A 394 -2.00 -5.27 40.05
C GLN A 394 -0.93 -5.23 38.95
N ILE A 395 -1.24 -5.77 37.75
CA ILE A 395 -0.31 -5.73 36.63
C ILE A 395 -0.11 -4.27 36.18
N ASN A 396 1.14 -3.87 36.04
CA ASN A 396 1.50 -2.57 35.50
C ASN A 396 1.58 -2.63 33.96
N PHE A 397 0.43 -2.58 33.30
CA PHE A 397 0.32 -2.68 31.84
C PHE A 397 1.07 -1.57 31.10
N ARG A 398 1.07 -0.35 31.62
CA ARG A 398 1.81 0.77 31.02
C ARG A 398 3.31 0.53 31.04
N ALA A 399 3.86 0.10 32.18
CA ALA A 399 5.28 -0.24 32.26
C ALA A 399 5.63 -1.41 31.33
N ASN A 400 4.76 -2.42 31.24
CA ASN A 400 5.00 -3.59 30.39
C ASN A 400 5.03 -3.24 28.89
N ILE A 401 4.00 -2.55 28.38
CA ILE A 401 3.93 -2.18 26.96
C ILE A 401 5.03 -1.15 26.62
N HIS A 402 5.30 -0.19 27.51
CA HIS A 402 6.39 0.76 27.31
C HIS A 402 7.76 0.08 27.28
N ALA A 403 8.00 -0.89 28.16
CA ALA A 403 9.25 -1.65 28.18
C ALA A 403 9.43 -2.46 26.89
N LEU A 404 8.37 -3.07 26.35
CA LEU A 404 8.42 -3.74 25.04
C LEU A 404 8.73 -2.75 23.90
N LYS A 405 8.16 -1.54 23.95
CA LYS A 405 8.45 -0.45 23.00
C LYS A 405 9.92 -0.02 23.05
N GLU A 406 10.44 0.24 24.24
CA GLU A 406 11.85 0.62 24.48
C GLU A 406 12.83 -0.51 24.13
N ALA A 407 12.44 -1.77 24.38
CA ALA A 407 13.21 -2.94 23.96
C ALA A 407 13.26 -3.09 22.42
N GLY A 408 12.53 -2.26 21.67
CA GLY A 408 12.56 -2.21 20.22
C GLY A 408 11.60 -3.17 19.55
N CYS A 409 10.59 -3.70 20.25
CA CYS A 409 9.62 -4.61 19.63
C CYS A 409 8.86 -3.91 18.49
N THR A 410 8.65 -4.63 17.40
CA THR A 410 7.86 -4.23 16.23
C THR A 410 6.47 -4.83 16.23
N HIS A 411 6.31 -6.01 16.84
CA HIS A 411 5.05 -6.73 16.92
C HIS A 411 4.89 -7.28 18.33
N ILE A 412 3.65 -7.46 18.78
CA ILE A 412 3.34 -8.13 20.05
C ILE A 412 2.36 -9.27 19.77
N ILE A 413 2.73 -10.47 20.22
CA ILE A 413 1.86 -11.64 20.25
C ILE A 413 1.61 -12.00 21.71
N ALA A 414 0.36 -11.93 22.13
CA ALA A 414 -0.05 -12.29 23.47
C ALA A 414 -0.72 -13.66 23.49
N THR A 415 -0.45 -14.43 24.55
CA THR A 415 -1.22 -15.64 24.88
C THR A 415 -1.97 -15.39 26.17
N THR A 416 -3.23 -15.80 26.25
CA THR A 416 -4.03 -15.64 27.46
C THR A 416 -4.83 -16.91 27.75
N ALA A 417 -4.94 -17.30 29.02
CA ALA A 417 -5.95 -18.29 29.43
C ALA A 417 -7.29 -17.57 29.58
N CYS A 418 -8.38 -18.24 29.20
CA CYS A 418 -9.72 -17.67 29.25
C CYS A 418 -10.77 -18.72 29.59
N GLY A 419 -11.87 -18.26 30.20
CA GLY A 419 -13.09 -19.02 30.26
C GLY A 419 -13.90 -18.84 28.98
N SER A 420 -14.51 -19.90 28.47
CA SER A 420 -15.42 -19.82 27.35
C SER A 420 -16.84 -19.46 27.81
N LEU A 421 -17.47 -18.50 27.13
CA LEU A 421 -18.88 -18.15 27.34
C LEU A 421 -19.80 -18.88 26.34
N ARG A 422 -19.24 -19.78 25.54
CA ARG A 422 -19.89 -20.48 24.42
C ARG A 422 -19.63 -21.99 24.49
N LYS A 423 -20.67 -22.82 24.29
CA LYS A 423 -20.49 -24.29 24.37
C LYS A 423 -19.63 -24.85 23.24
N ASP A 424 -19.66 -24.20 22.08
CA ASP A 424 -18.94 -24.60 20.88
C ASP A 424 -17.44 -24.22 20.88
N ILE A 425 -17.00 -23.37 21.81
CA ILE A 425 -15.58 -23.15 22.10
C ILE A 425 -15.18 -24.13 23.21
N GLY A 426 -14.52 -25.22 22.82
CA GLY A 426 -14.12 -26.32 23.71
C GLY A 426 -12.93 -25.99 24.60
N ARG A 427 -12.76 -26.75 25.69
CA ARG A 427 -11.54 -26.68 26.51
C ARG A 427 -10.33 -27.12 25.68
N GLY A 428 -9.30 -26.29 25.69
CA GLY A 428 -8.08 -26.45 24.89
C GLY A 428 -8.17 -25.87 23.48
N ASP A 429 -9.33 -25.36 23.06
CA ASP A 429 -9.45 -24.64 21.80
C ASP A 429 -8.72 -23.29 21.88
N PHE A 430 -8.15 -22.89 20.75
CA PHE A 430 -7.61 -21.55 20.56
C PHE A 430 -8.66 -20.62 19.95
N VAL A 431 -8.69 -19.38 20.40
CA VAL A 431 -9.54 -18.33 19.87
C VAL A 431 -8.64 -17.17 19.47
N ILE A 432 -8.59 -16.86 18.18
CA ILE A 432 -7.83 -15.73 17.65
C ILE A 432 -8.72 -14.49 17.79
N LEU A 433 -8.36 -13.64 18.75
CA LEU A 433 -9.19 -12.51 19.15
C LEU A 433 -9.22 -11.43 18.08
N ASP A 434 -10.38 -10.83 17.89
CA ASP A 434 -10.62 -9.75 16.92
C ASP A 434 -11.29 -8.52 17.55
N GLN A 435 -11.92 -8.68 18.71
CA GLN A 435 -12.54 -7.61 19.49
C GLN A 435 -12.34 -7.79 20.99
N PHE A 436 -12.46 -6.70 21.74
CA PHE A 436 -12.50 -6.77 23.20
C PHE A 436 -13.60 -5.88 23.81
N ILE A 437 -14.07 -6.28 24.99
CA ILE A 437 -14.88 -5.47 25.89
C ILE A 437 -14.04 -5.25 27.16
N ASP A 438 -13.71 -4.01 27.47
CA ASP A 438 -13.01 -3.67 28.70
C ASP A 438 -14.02 -3.43 29.84
N PHE A 439 -14.07 -4.35 30.80
CA PHE A 439 -14.89 -4.22 32.01
C PHE A 439 -14.01 -4.06 33.26
N THR A 440 -12.78 -3.54 33.10
CA THR A 440 -11.89 -3.19 34.19
C THR A 440 -12.19 -1.78 34.72
N ARG A 441 -11.91 -1.53 36.01
CA ARG A 441 -12.28 -0.28 36.71
C ARG A 441 -11.14 0.37 37.47
N HIS A 442 -10.10 -0.38 37.83
CA HIS A 442 -9.02 0.09 38.69
C HIS A 442 -7.72 0.36 37.94
N ARG A 443 -7.69 0.04 36.65
CA ARG A 443 -6.46 -0.01 35.85
C ARG A 443 -6.30 1.25 35.02
N LYS A 444 -5.04 1.58 34.74
CA LYS A 444 -4.67 2.67 33.85
C LYS A 444 -4.50 2.11 32.43
N VAL A 445 -5.39 2.52 31.54
CA VAL A 445 -5.53 1.96 30.18
C VAL A 445 -5.11 2.94 29.07
N THR A 446 -4.45 4.05 29.43
CA THR A 446 -3.92 5.03 28.48
C THR A 446 -2.57 5.59 28.94
N PHE A 447 -1.72 5.95 27.98
CA PHE A 447 -0.52 6.77 28.16
C PHE A 447 -0.84 8.28 28.20
N HIS A 448 -2.01 8.69 27.71
CA HIS A 448 -2.41 10.09 27.57
C HIS A 448 -3.28 10.54 28.75
N GLU A 449 -2.65 10.83 29.90
CA GLU A 449 -3.39 11.33 31.07
C GLU A 449 -3.74 12.83 30.99
N GLU A 450 -3.03 13.60 30.17
CA GLU A 450 -3.24 15.04 29.96
C GLU A 450 -2.99 15.40 28.50
N PHE A 451 -3.78 16.34 27.94
CA PHE A 451 -3.52 16.95 26.63
C PHE A 451 -2.83 18.29 26.83
N LYS A 452 -1.62 18.46 26.28
CA LYS A 452 -0.85 19.72 26.35
C LYS A 452 -0.89 20.46 25.02
N ASP A 453 -0.96 21.79 25.07
CA ASP A 453 -0.76 22.71 23.95
C ASP A 453 -1.59 22.41 22.69
N GLY A 454 -2.84 21.97 22.85
CA GLY A 454 -3.76 21.70 21.73
C GLY A 454 -3.54 20.36 21.01
N ASN A 455 -2.55 19.55 21.42
CA ASN A 455 -2.36 18.20 20.90
C ASN A 455 -3.35 17.22 21.56
N ILE A 456 -4.56 17.16 20.98
CA ILE A 456 -5.62 16.23 21.38
C ILE A 456 -5.38 14.88 20.72
N ILE A 457 -5.28 13.80 21.51
CA ILE A 457 -5.00 12.45 21.02
C ILE A 457 -6.19 11.54 21.31
N HIS A 458 -6.79 10.97 20.26
CA HIS A 458 -7.84 9.95 20.34
C HIS A 458 -7.46 8.75 19.48
N THR A 459 -7.10 7.65 20.13
CA THR A 459 -6.68 6.42 19.44
C THR A 459 -7.91 5.64 18.97
N ALA A 460 -8.03 5.43 17.65
CA ALA A 460 -9.13 4.66 17.06
C ALA A 460 -9.02 3.18 17.45
N MET A 461 -10.11 2.60 17.96
CA MET A 461 -10.11 1.25 18.54
C MET A 461 -11.08 0.29 17.85
N ALA A 462 -11.51 0.62 16.63
CA ALA A 462 -12.47 -0.19 15.86
C ALA A 462 -11.93 -1.57 15.48
N LYS A 463 -10.61 -1.69 15.30
CA LYS A 463 -9.90 -2.95 15.01
C LYS A 463 -8.69 -3.08 15.94
N PRO A 464 -8.90 -3.49 17.21
CA PRO A 464 -7.84 -3.45 18.23
C PRO A 464 -6.76 -4.53 18.06
N PHE A 465 -7.00 -5.52 17.20
CA PHE A 465 -6.05 -6.58 16.88
C PHE A 465 -5.63 -6.48 15.41
N ASN A 466 -4.35 -6.66 15.13
CA ASN A 466 -3.80 -6.51 13.78
C ASN A 466 -4.19 -7.68 12.87
N ASP A 467 -4.88 -7.38 11.76
CA ASP A 467 -5.41 -8.39 10.83
C ASP A 467 -4.30 -9.28 10.21
N SER A 468 -3.12 -8.73 9.92
CA SER A 468 -2.00 -9.51 9.37
C SER A 468 -1.48 -10.54 10.39
N LEU A 469 -1.20 -10.11 11.63
CA LEU A 469 -0.77 -11.02 12.70
C LEU A 469 -1.84 -12.06 13.03
N ARG A 470 -3.12 -11.68 13.01
CA ARG A 470 -4.24 -12.62 13.20
C ARG A 470 -4.25 -13.69 12.10
N ASN A 471 -4.11 -13.30 10.84
CA ASN A 471 -4.09 -14.24 9.73
C ASN A 471 -2.90 -15.21 9.81
N ILE A 472 -1.72 -14.72 10.22
CA ILE A 472 -0.56 -15.59 10.47
C ILE A 472 -0.88 -16.60 11.59
N LEU A 473 -1.49 -16.17 12.70
CA LEU A 473 -1.90 -17.06 13.79
C LEU A 473 -2.92 -18.12 13.32
N ILE A 474 -3.95 -17.70 12.57
CA ILE A 474 -4.98 -18.59 12.02
C ILE A 474 -4.36 -19.64 11.09
N ASN A 475 -3.57 -19.20 10.10
CA ASN A 475 -2.91 -20.09 9.16
C ASN A 475 -1.95 -21.05 9.86
N THR A 476 -1.25 -20.59 10.91
CA THR A 476 -0.36 -21.46 11.68
C THR A 476 -1.13 -22.47 12.52
N CYS A 477 -2.29 -22.11 13.05
CA CYS A 477 -3.18 -23.08 13.72
C CYS A 477 -3.65 -24.16 12.75
N GLN A 478 -3.99 -23.79 11.51
CA GLN A 478 -4.34 -24.73 10.44
C GLN A 478 -3.15 -25.63 10.08
N GLU A 479 -1.96 -25.06 9.89
CA GLU A 479 -0.71 -25.78 9.59
C GLU A 479 -0.41 -26.84 10.65
N LEU A 480 -0.60 -26.51 11.93
CA LEU A 480 -0.34 -27.38 13.06
C LEU A 480 -1.52 -28.28 13.43
N ASN A 481 -2.63 -28.23 12.67
CA ASN A 481 -3.88 -28.95 12.95
C ASN A 481 -4.40 -28.74 14.38
N LEU A 482 -4.30 -27.50 14.86
CA LEU A 482 -4.79 -27.07 16.17
C LEU A 482 -6.26 -26.69 16.05
N GLN A 483 -7.10 -27.16 16.97
CA GLN A 483 -8.50 -26.73 17.04
C GLN A 483 -8.55 -25.25 17.40
N HIS A 484 -9.18 -24.44 16.54
CA HIS A 484 -9.18 -22.99 16.69
C HIS A 484 -10.45 -22.34 16.12
N HIS A 485 -10.72 -21.13 16.63
CA HIS A 485 -11.76 -20.22 16.18
C HIS A 485 -11.09 -18.95 15.65
N THR A 486 -11.50 -18.49 14.46
CA THR A 486 -10.85 -17.39 13.73
C THR A 486 -11.20 -15.99 14.26
N ASN A 487 -12.24 -15.91 15.06
CA ASN A 487 -12.81 -14.68 15.61
C ASN A 487 -13.27 -14.93 17.04
N GLY A 488 -13.29 -13.87 17.85
CA GLY A 488 -13.74 -13.94 19.23
C GLY A 488 -13.61 -12.62 19.95
N THR A 489 -14.71 -12.15 20.51
CA THR A 489 -14.75 -10.98 21.40
C THR A 489 -14.39 -11.41 22.81
N VAL A 490 -13.25 -10.94 23.32
CA VAL A 490 -12.87 -11.17 24.73
C VAL A 490 -13.45 -10.10 25.64
N ILE A 491 -14.09 -10.49 26.74
CA ILE A 491 -14.33 -9.55 27.83
C ILE A 491 -13.22 -9.65 28.87
N THR A 492 -12.60 -8.51 29.20
CA THR A 492 -11.58 -8.42 30.24
C THR A 492 -12.20 -7.87 31.53
N ILE A 493 -12.09 -8.63 32.63
CA ILE A 493 -12.63 -8.27 33.94
C ILE A 493 -11.53 -8.05 34.99
N GLU A 494 -11.93 -7.55 36.17
CA GLU A 494 -11.03 -7.47 37.32
C GLU A 494 -10.76 -8.84 37.94
N GLY A 495 -9.48 -9.10 38.23
CA GLY A 495 -9.06 -10.27 38.99
C GLY A 495 -8.85 -9.97 40.48
N PRO A 496 -8.49 -10.97 41.31
CA PRO A 496 -8.20 -12.36 40.92
C PRO A 496 -9.40 -13.31 40.99
N ARG A 497 -10.60 -12.83 41.39
CA ARG A 497 -11.78 -13.71 41.50
C ARG A 497 -12.31 -14.10 40.12
N PHE A 498 -12.87 -15.29 40.01
CA PHE A 498 -13.71 -15.65 38.86
C PHE A 498 -15.06 -14.92 38.89
N SER A 499 -15.76 -14.95 37.77
CA SER A 499 -17.09 -14.36 37.65
C SER A 499 -18.14 -15.15 38.43
N THR A 500 -19.24 -14.46 38.78
CA THR A 500 -20.49 -15.13 39.15
C THR A 500 -21.26 -15.50 37.89
N LYS A 501 -22.13 -16.51 37.97
CA LYS A 501 -22.93 -16.96 36.82
C LYS A 501 -23.77 -15.84 36.20
N ALA A 502 -24.26 -14.92 37.05
CA ALA A 502 -25.01 -13.75 36.60
C ALA A 502 -24.15 -12.81 35.74
N GLU A 503 -22.90 -12.57 36.15
CA GLU A 503 -21.94 -11.77 35.37
C GLU A 503 -21.65 -12.45 34.03
N SER A 504 -21.32 -13.74 34.01
CA SER A 504 -20.99 -14.48 32.78
C SER A 504 -22.16 -14.54 31.81
N THR A 505 -23.38 -14.68 32.33
CA THR A 505 -24.62 -14.61 31.53
C THR A 505 -24.80 -13.23 30.91
N MET A 506 -24.58 -12.17 31.69
CA MET A 506 -24.66 -10.78 31.21
C MET A 506 -23.61 -10.51 30.12
N PHE A 507 -22.36 -10.90 30.34
CA PHE A 507 -21.29 -10.66 29.38
C PHE A 507 -21.52 -11.38 28.05
N ARG A 508 -21.99 -12.63 28.10
CA ARG A 508 -22.42 -13.35 26.90
C ARG A 508 -23.53 -12.60 26.15
N SER A 509 -24.50 -12.02 26.88
CA SER A 509 -25.59 -11.26 26.25
C SER A 509 -25.12 -9.97 25.56
N TRP A 510 -23.94 -9.45 25.93
CA TRP A 510 -23.29 -8.32 25.25
C TRP A 510 -22.48 -8.73 24.02
N GLY A 511 -22.40 -10.03 23.72
CA GLY A 511 -21.63 -10.56 22.59
C GLY A 511 -20.22 -10.99 22.94
N ALA A 512 -19.85 -11.12 24.22
CA ALA A 512 -18.56 -11.71 24.59
C ALA A 512 -18.55 -13.23 24.34
N ASP A 513 -17.50 -13.70 23.67
CA ASP A 513 -17.29 -15.12 23.36
C ASP A 513 -16.44 -15.82 24.42
N VAL A 514 -15.44 -15.11 24.94
CA VAL A 514 -14.52 -15.59 25.98
C VAL A 514 -14.27 -14.52 27.03
N ILE A 515 -13.89 -14.92 28.24
CA ILE A 515 -13.63 -14.04 29.38
C ILE A 515 -12.21 -14.24 29.92
N ASN A 516 -11.51 -13.14 30.17
CA ASN A 516 -10.19 -13.16 30.80
C ASN A 516 -9.98 -11.96 31.74
N MET A 517 -8.74 -11.79 32.19
CA MET A 517 -8.38 -10.74 33.14
C MET A 517 -7.22 -9.84 32.67
N SER A 518 -6.78 -9.89 31.41
CA SER A 518 -5.55 -9.20 31.01
C SER A 518 -5.50 -8.54 29.63
N VAL A 519 -6.30 -8.94 28.65
CA VAL A 519 -6.04 -8.53 27.24
C VAL A 519 -6.43 -7.09 26.92
N ALA A 520 -7.59 -6.60 27.37
CA ALA A 520 -8.08 -5.28 26.93
C ALA A 520 -7.10 -4.12 27.25
N PRO A 521 -6.55 -4.00 28.49
CA PRO A 521 -5.55 -2.96 28.77
C PRO A 521 -4.27 -3.11 27.91
N GLU A 522 -3.84 -4.34 27.62
CA GLU A 522 -2.66 -4.59 26.79
C GLU A 522 -2.89 -4.17 25.34
N ALA A 523 -4.02 -4.55 24.76
CA ALA A 523 -4.37 -4.22 23.38
C ALA A 523 -4.52 -2.70 23.19
N ALA A 524 -5.22 -2.03 24.11
CA ALA A 524 -5.41 -0.58 24.08
C ALA A 524 -4.06 0.16 24.14
N LEU A 525 -3.20 -0.19 25.09
CA LEU A 525 -1.89 0.44 25.25
C LEU A 525 -0.93 0.09 24.09
N ALA A 526 -0.98 -1.13 23.55
CA ALA A 526 -0.16 -1.48 22.39
C ALA A 526 -0.56 -0.65 21.16
N MET A 527 -1.85 -0.39 20.99
CA MET A 527 -2.34 0.46 19.91
C MET A 527 -1.93 1.93 20.09
N GLU A 528 -2.04 2.50 21.30
CA GLU A 528 -1.49 3.83 21.60
C GLU A 528 0.04 3.90 21.42
N ALA A 529 0.74 2.80 21.72
CA ALA A 529 2.18 2.69 21.50
C ALA A 529 2.56 2.63 20.01
N GLY A 530 1.61 2.37 19.11
CA GLY A 530 1.83 2.18 17.68
C GLY A 530 2.44 0.82 17.34
N ILE A 531 2.19 -0.21 18.14
CA ILE A 531 2.76 -1.55 17.96
C ILE A 531 1.65 -2.53 17.59
N PRO A 532 1.70 -3.16 16.39
CA PRO A 532 0.81 -4.25 16.02
C PRO A 532 0.68 -5.31 17.12
N TYR A 533 -0.55 -5.58 17.55
CA TYR A 533 -0.87 -6.52 18.62
C TYR A 533 -1.84 -7.59 18.11
N ALA A 534 -1.58 -8.85 18.43
CA ALA A 534 -2.54 -9.94 18.27
C ALA A 534 -2.52 -10.82 19.50
N ALA A 535 -3.65 -11.47 19.79
CA ALA A 535 -3.76 -12.36 20.94
C ALA A 535 -4.43 -13.68 20.56
N VAL A 536 -3.86 -14.77 21.05
CA VAL A 536 -4.48 -16.09 21.07
C VAL A 536 -4.97 -16.38 22.49
N ALA A 537 -6.27 -16.58 22.62
CA ALA A 537 -6.90 -16.98 23.87
C ALA A 537 -7.10 -18.50 23.87
N MET A 538 -6.65 -19.16 24.93
CA MET A 538 -6.84 -20.59 25.12
C MET A 538 -7.97 -20.80 26.11
N SER A 539 -9.04 -21.48 25.68
CA SER A 539 -10.13 -21.82 26.57
C SER A 539 -9.69 -22.89 27.57
N THR A 540 -9.65 -22.56 28.85
CA THR A 540 -9.29 -23.52 29.91
C THR A 540 -10.52 -24.15 30.56
N ASP A 541 -11.64 -23.43 30.52
CA ASP A 541 -12.87 -23.74 31.23
C ASP A 541 -14.06 -23.03 30.56
N TYR A 542 -15.26 -23.18 31.12
CA TYR A 542 -16.47 -22.49 30.68
C TYR A 542 -16.92 -21.42 31.68
N ASP A 543 -15.95 -20.88 32.43
CA ASP A 543 -16.13 -20.02 33.59
C ASP A 543 -17.12 -20.67 34.58
N CYS A 544 -18.29 -20.07 34.81
CA CYS A 544 -19.34 -20.63 35.68
C CYS A 544 -20.73 -20.67 35.02
N LEU A 545 -20.78 -20.64 33.68
CA LEU A 545 -22.02 -20.37 32.94
C LEU A 545 -22.99 -21.57 32.88
N PHE A 546 -22.47 -22.80 32.85
CA PHE A 546 -23.27 -24.00 32.56
C PHE A 546 -23.43 -24.88 33.79
N ASP A 547 -24.68 -25.15 34.20
CA ASP A 547 -24.99 -25.96 35.39
C ASP A 547 -24.57 -27.43 35.26
N ASP A 548 -24.42 -27.91 34.01
CA ASP A 548 -23.91 -29.23 33.68
C ASP A 548 -22.37 -29.33 33.74
N VAL A 549 -21.68 -28.24 34.06
CA VAL A 549 -20.22 -28.17 34.19
C VAL A 549 -19.86 -27.73 35.62
N PRO A 550 -18.98 -28.47 36.33
CA PRO A 550 -18.48 -28.03 37.64
C PRO A 550 -17.87 -26.62 37.56
N SER A 551 -18.08 -25.81 38.60
CA SER A 551 -17.47 -24.47 38.68
C SER A 551 -15.94 -24.59 38.59
N VAL A 552 -15.34 -23.69 37.81
CA VAL A 552 -13.90 -23.68 37.59
C VAL A 552 -13.13 -23.50 38.91
N THR A 553 -12.09 -24.32 39.09
CA THR A 553 -11.08 -24.13 40.12
C THR A 553 -9.76 -23.70 39.51
N TRP A 554 -8.86 -23.14 40.32
CA TRP A 554 -7.51 -22.80 39.86
C TRP A 554 -6.73 -24.05 39.44
N GLU A 555 -6.94 -25.17 40.13
CA GLU A 555 -6.33 -26.46 39.81
C GLU A 555 -6.73 -26.95 38.41
N ASP A 556 -8.00 -26.80 38.01
CA ASP A 556 -8.49 -27.17 36.68
C ASP A 556 -7.83 -26.34 35.57
N VAL A 557 -7.72 -25.01 35.79
CA VAL A 557 -7.05 -24.10 34.85
C VAL A 557 -5.60 -24.52 34.66
N LEU A 558 -4.89 -24.82 35.76
CA LEU A 558 -3.50 -25.27 35.70
C LEU A 558 -3.33 -26.61 34.99
N GLN A 559 -4.27 -27.55 35.17
CA GLN A 559 -4.22 -28.84 34.51
C GLN A 559 -4.37 -28.68 32.99
N VAL A 560 -5.44 -28.01 32.54
CA VAL A 560 -5.68 -27.79 31.10
C VAL A 560 -4.56 -26.95 30.48
N PHE A 561 -4.03 -25.98 31.22
CA PHE A 561 -2.88 -25.22 30.77
C PHE A 561 -1.66 -26.13 30.54
N LYS A 562 -1.28 -26.96 31.53
CA LYS A 562 -0.16 -27.89 31.40
C LYS A 562 -0.31 -28.87 30.24
N GLU A 563 -1.53 -29.37 30.00
CA GLU A 563 -1.84 -30.26 28.88
C GLU A 563 -1.68 -29.59 27.51
N ASN A 564 -1.78 -28.25 27.45
CA ASN A 564 -1.76 -27.47 26.21
C ASN A 564 -0.54 -26.55 26.06
N VAL A 565 0.35 -26.45 27.05
CA VAL A 565 1.59 -25.65 26.97
C VAL A 565 2.41 -26.01 25.74
N SER A 566 2.54 -27.31 25.43
CA SER A 566 3.27 -27.76 24.24
C SER A 566 2.66 -27.23 22.94
N LYS A 567 1.32 -27.18 22.84
CA LYS A 567 0.61 -26.61 21.67
C LYS A 567 0.87 -25.11 21.53
N VAL A 568 0.85 -24.37 22.64
CA VAL A 568 1.13 -22.93 22.63
C VAL A 568 2.58 -22.66 22.24
N ILE A 569 3.53 -23.43 22.78
CA ILE A 569 4.94 -23.34 22.40
C ILE A 569 5.10 -23.63 20.91
N SER A 570 4.53 -24.73 20.40
CA SER A 570 4.59 -25.06 18.97
C SER A 570 4.02 -23.93 18.10
N LEU A 571 2.85 -23.39 18.46
CA LEU A 571 2.25 -22.26 17.75
C LEU A 571 3.19 -21.06 17.72
N LEU A 572 3.74 -20.64 18.87
CA LEU A 572 4.65 -19.50 18.94
C LEU A 572 5.94 -19.76 18.15
N THR A 573 6.58 -20.92 18.29
CA THR A 573 7.82 -21.23 17.59
C THR A 573 7.66 -21.28 16.06
N THR A 574 6.45 -21.55 15.56
CA THR A 574 6.13 -21.55 14.12
C THR A 574 5.68 -20.17 13.62
N VAL A 575 4.91 -19.42 14.42
CA VAL A 575 4.46 -18.06 14.04
C VAL A 575 5.62 -17.07 13.98
N ILE A 576 6.59 -17.17 14.89
CA ILE A 576 7.69 -16.20 14.99
C ILE A 576 8.52 -16.09 13.71
N PRO A 577 8.93 -17.19 13.04
CA PRO A 577 9.52 -17.14 11.71
C PRO A 577 8.62 -16.54 10.63
N HIS A 578 7.32 -16.85 10.63
CA HIS A 578 6.36 -16.33 9.65
C HIS A 578 6.22 -14.81 9.75
N VAL A 579 6.25 -14.27 10.97
CA VAL A 579 6.28 -12.82 11.21
C VAL A 579 7.66 -12.23 10.91
N GLY A 580 8.74 -12.93 11.28
CA GLY A 580 10.11 -12.43 11.26
C GLY A 580 10.80 -12.38 9.89
N ASN A 581 10.35 -13.17 8.92
CA ASN A 581 11.01 -13.30 7.62
C ASN A 581 10.27 -12.62 6.46
N GLU A 582 9.16 -11.89 6.73
CA GLU A 582 8.24 -11.37 5.69
C GLU A 582 7.97 -12.40 4.58
N MET A 583 7.99 -13.70 4.91
CA MET A 583 7.80 -14.72 3.90
C MET A 583 6.39 -14.51 3.35
N PRO A 584 6.21 -14.40 2.02
CA PRO A 584 4.87 -14.47 1.47
C PRO A 584 4.28 -15.76 2.03
N ILE A 585 3.22 -15.60 2.81
CA ILE A 585 2.44 -16.71 3.34
C ILE A 585 2.22 -17.61 2.12
N LYS A 586 2.70 -18.85 2.16
CA LYS A 586 2.27 -19.86 1.19
C LYS A 586 0.76 -19.78 1.24
N LYS A 587 0.12 -19.24 0.18
CA LYS A 587 -1.33 -19.13 0.05
C LYS A 587 -1.90 -20.46 0.53
N THR A 588 -2.40 -20.50 1.76
CA THR A 588 -3.18 -21.62 2.24
C THR A 588 -4.43 -21.55 1.37
N GLU A 589 -4.53 -22.50 0.45
CA GLU A 589 -5.67 -22.62 -0.46
C GLU A 589 -6.93 -22.54 0.40
N PHE A 590 -7.74 -21.51 0.18
CA PHE A 590 -9.07 -21.44 0.74
C PHE A 590 -9.80 -22.70 0.24
N ASP A 591 -10.16 -23.62 1.14
CA ASP A 591 -10.72 -24.92 0.74
C ASP A 591 -12.16 -24.75 0.24
N LEU A 592 -12.25 -24.39 -1.05
CA LEU A 592 -13.50 -24.18 -1.75
C LEU A 592 -14.36 -25.45 -1.77
N LYS A 593 -13.77 -26.67 -1.71
CA LYS A 593 -14.54 -27.91 -1.75
C LYS A 593 -15.46 -28.03 -0.54
N ASN A 594 -14.99 -27.67 0.65
CA ASN A 594 -15.78 -27.74 1.89
C ASN A 594 -16.93 -26.73 1.95
N THR A 595 -16.92 -25.72 1.07
CA THR A 595 -18.00 -24.73 1.00
C THR A 595 -19.13 -25.14 0.07
N ILE A 596 -18.96 -26.20 -0.72
CA ILE A 596 -19.94 -26.69 -1.70
C ILE A 596 -20.64 -27.93 -1.13
N ARG A 597 -21.95 -27.83 -0.93
CA ARG A 597 -22.74 -28.95 -0.42
C ARG A 597 -22.92 -30.01 -1.51
N THR A 598 -22.77 -31.27 -1.11
CA THR A 598 -23.08 -32.42 -1.96
C THR A 598 -24.45 -32.98 -1.59
N VAL A 599 -25.36 -33.06 -2.57
CA VAL A 599 -26.72 -33.57 -2.41
C VAL A 599 -26.83 -34.89 -3.17
N PRO A 600 -26.90 -36.03 -2.48
CA PRO A 600 -27.02 -37.34 -3.14
C PRO A 600 -28.42 -37.55 -3.73
N ASN A 601 -28.49 -38.35 -4.80
CA ASN A 601 -29.72 -38.77 -5.46
C ASN A 601 -30.61 -37.62 -5.98
N TRP A 602 -29.98 -36.54 -6.44
CA TRP A 602 -30.69 -35.41 -7.02
C TRP A 602 -30.10 -35.02 -8.39
N PRO A 603 -30.92 -34.71 -9.41
CA PRO A 603 -32.39 -34.76 -9.41
C PRO A 603 -32.95 -36.18 -9.56
N LYS A 604 -32.07 -37.20 -9.69
CA LYS A 604 -32.42 -38.62 -9.83
C LYS A 604 -31.49 -39.47 -8.97
N ASP A 605 -31.92 -40.69 -8.65
CA ASP A 605 -31.11 -41.68 -7.95
C ASP A 605 -29.80 -41.96 -8.70
N GLY A 606 -28.70 -42.01 -7.94
CA GLY A 606 -27.35 -42.23 -8.47
C GLY A 606 -26.58 -40.98 -8.90
N ILE A 607 -27.14 -39.77 -8.75
CA ILE A 607 -26.44 -38.51 -9.07
C ILE A 607 -26.02 -37.78 -7.79
N MET A 608 -24.74 -37.41 -7.71
CA MET A 608 -24.18 -36.57 -6.65
C MET A 608 -24.19 -35.09 -7.09
N PHE A 609 -25.25 -34.36 -6.72
CA PHE A 609 -25.41 -32.97 -7.12
C PHE A 609 -24.55 -32.03 -6.28
N ARG A 610 -23.79 -31.15 -6.95
CA ARG A 610 -22.99 -30.11 -6.28
C ARG A 610 -23.77 -28.82 -6.20
N ASP A 611 -24.21 -28.51 -5.00
CA ASP A 611 -25.04 -27.35 -4.70
C ASP A 611 -24.17 -26.16 -4.30
N ILE A 612 -23.96 -25.25 -5.25
CA ILE A 612 -23.19 -24.02 -5.04
C ILE A 612 -23.86 -23.02 -4.10
N THR A 613 -25.12 -23.20 -3.70
CA THR A 613 -25.82 -22.21 -2.88
C THR A 613 -25.16 -22.00 -1.52
N THR A 614 -24.53 -23.04 -0.94
CA THR A 614 -23.76 -22.91 0.30
C THR A 614 -22.47 -22.13 0.11
N LEU A 615 -21.83 -22.23 -1.06
CA LEU A 615 -20.68 -21.40 -1.42
C LEU A 615 -21.12 -19.94 -1.56
N LEU A 616 -22.24 -19.68 -2.24
CA LEU A 616 -22.77 -18.32 -2.43
C LEU A 616 -23.25 -17.66 -1.13
N GLN A 617 -23.68 -18.45 -0.14
CA GLN A 617 -24.06 -17.96 1.18
C GLN A 617 -22.84 -17.64 2.08
N ASN A 618 -21.64 -18.07 1.69
CA ASN A 618 -20.40 -17.76 2.38
C ASN A 618 -19.68 -16.59 1.67
N PRO A 619 -19.66 -15.37 2.24
CA PRO A 619 -19.05 -14.21 1.61
C PRO A 619 -17.57 -14.41 1.29
N ASP A 620 -16.83 -15.09 2.15
CA ASP A 620 -15.40 -15.33 1.97
C ASP A 620 -15.16 -16.31 0.82
N ALA A 621 -15.98 -17.36 0.72
CA ALA A 621 -15.89 -18.34 -0.37
C ALA A 621 -16.23 -17.71 -1.72
N PHE A 622 -17.30 -16.90 -1.77
CA PHE A 622 -17.68 -16.20 -2.98
C PHE A 622 -16.59 -15.19 -3.42
N ASN A 623 -16.10 -14.37 -2.50
CA ASN A 623 -15.02 -13.42 -2.78
C ASN A 623 -13.73 -14.14 -3.21
N ASN A 624 -13.43 -15.28 -2.60
CA ASN A 624 -12.27 -16.08 -2.97
C ASN A 624 -12.37 -16.63 -4.41
N VAL A 625 -13.54 -17.13 -4.84
CA VAL A 625 -13.78 -17.54 -6.23
C VAL A 625 -13.54 -16.39 -7.21
N ILE A 626 -14.12 -15.21 -6.93
CA ILE A 626 -13.95 -14.03 -7.79
C ILE A 626 -12.50 -13.58 -7.83
N GLN A 627 -11.81 -13.56 -6.69
CA GLN A 627 -10.41 -13.18 -6.60
C GLN A 627 -9.52 -14.14 -7.40
N GLN A 628 -9.72 -15.46 -7.29
CA GLN A 628 -8.94 -16.44 -8.06
C GLN A 628 -9.15 -16.30 -9.58
N PHE A 629 -10.39 -16.05 -10.03
CA PHE A 629 -10.63 -15.76 -11.43
C PHE A 629 -10.01 -14.42 -11.86
N LYS A 630 -10.12 -13.37 -11.04
CA LYS A 630 -9.51 -12.06 -11.32
C LYS A 630 -8.00 -12.18 -11.48
N GLU A 631 -7.32 -12.83 -10.53
CA GLU A 631 -5.87 -13.06 -10.57
C GLU A 631 -5.44 -13.81 -11.83
N ARG A 632 -6.23 -14.80 -12.27
CA ARG A 632 -5.95 -15.56 -13.48
C ARG A 632 -6.07 -14.71 -14.76
N TYR A 633 -7.09 -13.87 -14.84
CA TYR A 633 -7.48 -13.22 -16.09
C TYR A 633 -7.12 -11.73 -16.19
N GLN A 634 -6.69 -11.08 -15.10
CA GLN A 634 -6.38 -9.63 -15.07
C GLN A 634 -5.31 -9.18 -16.08
N ASN A 635 -4.38 -10.07 -16.43
CA ASN A 635 -3.31 -9.80 -17.40
C ASN A 635 -3.50 -10.56 -18.72
N SER A 636 -4.69 -11.11 -18.96
CA SER A 636 -5.00 -11.86 -20.19
C SER A 636 -5.54 -10.93 -21.28
N ASN A 637 -5.44 -11.36 -22.53
CA ASN A 637 -5.90 -10.59 -23.69
C ASN A 637 -7.42 -10.71 -23.95
N ILE A 638 -8.20 -11.04 -22.93
CA ILE A 638 -9.65 -11.16 -23.05
C ILE A 638 -10.28 -9.78 -23.23
N THR A 639 -11.27 -9.69 -24.11
CA THR A 639 -11.97 -8.44 -24.40
C THR A 639 -13.42 -8.48 -23.91
N LYS A 640 -13.97 -9.67 -23.66
CA LYS A 640 -15.34 -9.87 -23.15
C LYS A 640 -15.44 -11.12 -22.29
N ILE A 641 -16.42 -11.11 -21.39
CA ILE A 641 -16.78 -12.28 -20.57
C ILE A 641 -18.20 -12.72 -20.93
N ALA A 642 -18.37 -13.97 -21.32
CA ALA A 642 -19.66 -14.56 -21.64
C ALA A 642 -20.09 -15.53 -20.53
N GLY A 643 -21.20 -15.24 -19.85
CA GLY A 643 -21.77 -16.14 -18.86
C GLY A 643 -22.78 -17.11 -19.49
N ILE A 644 -22.80 -18.36 -19.03
CA ILE A 644 -23.77 -19.37 -19.47
C ILE A 644 -24.97 -19.40 -18.52
N ASP A 645 -26.10 -18.88 -19.00
CA ASP A 645 -27.38 -18.80 -18.29
C ASP A 645 -27.26 -18.31 -16.83
N SER A 646 -28.27 -18.53 -15.99
CA SER A 646 -28.33 -17.91 -14.66
C SER A 646 -27.15 -18.22 -13.73
N ARG A 647 -26.49 -19.38 -13.87
CA ARG A 647 -25.40 -19.78 -12.95
C ARG A 647 -24.04 -19.23 -13.38
N GLY A 648 -23.75 -19.21 -14.68
CA GLY A 648 -22.61 -18.46 -15.20
C GLY A 648 -22.73 -16.95 -15.00
N PHE A 649 -23.95 -16.40 -14.90
CA PHE A 649 -24.13 -14.97 -14.64
C PHE A 649 -23.66 -14.53 -13.26
N ILE A 650 -23.76 -15.40 -12.25
CA ILE A 650 -23.38 -15.08 -10.88
C ILE A 650 -21.89 -14.72 -10.82
N PHE A 651 -21.03 -15.59 -11.37
CA PHE A 651 -19.58 -15.37 -11.36
C PHE A 651 -19.14 -14.47 -12.51
N GLY A 652 -19.68 -14.68 -13.71
CA GLY A 652 -19.27 -13.96 -14.91
C GLY A 652 -19.58 -12.46 -14.86
N SER A 653 -20.73 -12.05 -14.31
CA SER A 653 -21.08 -10.62 -14.22
C SER A 653 -20.23 -9.87 -13.21
N VAL A 654 -19.91 -10.51 -12.07
CA VAL A 654 -19.04 -9.91 -11.05
C VAL A 654 -17.61 -9.87 -11.55
N LEU A 655 -17.11 -10.94 -12.17
CA LEU A 655 -15.78 -10.94 -12.80
C LEU A 655 -15.67 -9.88 -13.91
N ALA A 656 -16.71 -9.70 -14.73
CA ALA A 656 -16.73 -8.66 -15.76
C ALA A 656 -16.62 -7.25 -15.16
N ARG A 657 -17.29 -7.02 -14.01
CA ARG A 657 -17.15 -5.78 -13.25
C ARG A 657 -15.73 -5.61 -12.70
N GLU A 658 -15.15 -6.65 -12.11
CA GLU A 658 -13.80 -6.61 -11.52
C GLU A 658 -12.68 -6.42 -12.56
N LEU A 659 -12.88 -6.88 -13.79
CA LEU A 659 -11.94 -6.74 -14.90
C LEU A 659 -12.25 -5.55 -15.83
N HIS A 660 -13.32 -4.80 -15.55
CA HIS A 660 -13.81 -3.71 -16.41
C HIS A 660 -14.09 -4.13 -17.87
N LEU A 661 -14.63 -5.34 -18.08
CA LEU A 661 -14.93 -5.89 -19.40
C LEU A 661 -16.44 -5.98 -19.67
N PRO A 662 -16.88 -5.88 -20.93
CA PRO A 662 -18.26 -6.15 -21.31
C PRO A 662 -18.69 -7.57 -20.95
N PHE A 663 -19.92 -7.68 -20.42
CA PHE A 663 -20.54 -8.96 -20.11
C PHE A 663 -21.55 -9.38 -21.19
N VAL A 664 -21.41 -10.61 -21.69
CA VAL A 664 -22.22 -11.20 -22.75
C VAL A 664 -23.13 -12.29 -22.19
N LEU A 665 -24.41 -12.23 -22.57
CA LEU A 665 -25.40 -13.20 -22.13
C LEU A 665 -25.51 -14.35 -23.14
N ILE A 666 -25.21 -15.58 -22.69
CA ILE A 666 -25.61 -16.81 -23.38
C ILE A 666 -26.79 -17.38 -22.61
N ARG A 667 -27.94 -17.57 -23.26
CA ARG A 667 -29.21 -17.91 -22.58
C ARG A 667 -29.89 -19.09 -23.25
N LYS A 668 -30.80 -19.75 -22.54
CA LYS A 668 -31.72 -20.72 -23.17
C LYS A 668 -32.60 -20.08 -24.23
N LYS A 669 -33.03 -20.90 -25.18
CA LYS A 669 -33.89 -20.50 -26.31
C LYS A 669 -35.09 -19.64 -25.88
N GLY A 670 -35.27 -18.52 -26.57
CA GLY A 670 -36.40 -17.60 -26.37
C GLY A 670 -36.30 -16.69 -25.14
N LYS A 671 -35.10 -16.57 -24.54
CA LYS A 671 -34.84 -15.67 -23.40
C LYS A 671 -34.00 -14.44 -23.76
N LEU A 672 -33.62 -14.30 -25.02
CA LEU A 672 -32.95 -13.13 -25.58
C LEU A 672 -33.85 -12.45 -26.63
N PRO A 673 -33.78 -11.11 -26.75
CA PRO A 673 -34.46 -10.40 -27.84
C PRO A 673 -33.82 -10.74 -29.20
N PRO A 674 -34.58 -10.78 -30.32
CA PRO A 674 -34.01 -10.92 -31.66
C PRO A 674 -33.04 -9.77 -32.02
N THR A 675 -32.00 -9.97 -32.83
CA THR A 675 -31.56 -11.17 -33.58
C THR A 675 -30.60 -12.06 -32.79
N VAL A 676 -30.77 -13.39 -32.89
CA VAL A 676 -30.00 -14.39 -32.13
C VAL A 676 -29.43 -15.50 -33.01
N ILE A 677 -28.31 -16.08 -32.58
CA ILE A 677 -27.75 -17.32 -33.10
C ILE A 677 -27.98 -18.41 -32.07
N SER A 678 -28.45 -19.59 -32.51
CA SER A 678 -28.76 -20.72 -31.64
C SER A 678 -27.80 -21.89 -31.86
N GLN A 679 -27.54 -22.66 -30.80
CA GLN A 679 -26.78 -23.91 -30.85
C GLN A 679 -27.49 -24.96 -29.99
N GLU A 680 -27.91 -26.04 -30.66
CA GLU A 680 -28.47 -27.22 -29.99
C GLU A 680 -27.35 -28.12 -29.45
N TYR A 681 -27.58 -28.75 -28.31
CA TYR A 681 -26.68 -29.74 -27.72
C TYR A 681 -27.45 -30.89 -27.08
N GLN A 682 -26.79 -32.06 -27.02
CA GLN A 682 -27.36 -33.26 -26.41
C GLN A 682 -27.23 -33.22 -24.89
N LEU A 683 -28.34 -33.53 -24.22
CA LEU A 683 -28.40 -33.90 -22.81
C LEU A 683 -28.29 -35.42 -22.67
N GLU A 684 -28.23 -35.91 -21.44
CA GLU A 684 -28.32 -37.36 -21.15
C GLU A 684 -29.64 -37.96 -21.67
N TYR A 685 -30.72 -37.17 -21.67
CA TYR A 685 -32.00 -37.48 -22.30
C TYR A 685 -32.54 -36.23 -23.01
N GLY A 686 -32.58 -36.25 -24.35
CA GLY A 686 -33.11 -35.17 -25.19
C GLY A 686 -32.07 -34.15 -25.68
N THR A 687 -32.54 -33.04 -26.24
CA THR A 687 -31.72 -31.90 -26.69
C THR A 687 -32.19 -30.62 -26.00
N ASP A 688 -31.26 -29.70 -25.76
CA ASP A 688 -31.55 -28.33 -25.30
C ASP A 688 -30.81 -27.33 -26.21
N THR A 689 -31.17 -26.05 -26.15
CA THR A 689 -30.64 -25.02 -27.05
C THR A 689 -30.27 -23.77 -26.28
N VAL A 690 -29.04 -23.31 -26.48
CA VAL A 690 -28.56 -21.99 -26.04
C VAL A 690 -28.49 -21.01 -27.22
N GLU A 691 -28.62 -19.73 -26.89
CA GLU A 691 -28.66 -18.60 -27.81
C GLU A 691 -27.75 -17.47 -27.34
N ILE A 692 -27.22 -16.73 -28.30
CA ILE A 692 -26.47 -15.49 -28.10
C ILE A 692 -27.01 -14.44 -29.09
N ASN A 693 -26.97 -13.15 -28.73
CA ASN A 693 -27.26 -12.10 -29.71
C ASN A 693 -26.15 -12.07 -30.76
N ASP A 694 -26.52 -12.00 -32.05
CA ASP A 694 -25.57 -12.05 -33.18
C ASP A 694 -24.61 -10.85 -33.25
N HIS A 695 -24.94 -9.75 -32.55
CA HIS A 695 -24.09 -8.57 -32.42
C HIS A 695 -23.40 -8.45 -31.05
N ALA A 696 -23.53 -9.43 -30.16
CA ALA A 696 -22.90 -9.35 -28.84
C ALA A 696 -21.37 -9.47 -28.89
N ILE A 697 -20.84 -10.08 -29.95
CA ILE A 697 -19.42 -10.40 -30.12
C ILE A 697 -19.00 -10.07 -31.55
N ASN A 698 -17.83 -9.45 -31.68
CA ASN A 698 -17.21 -9.09 -32.95
C ASN A 698 -15.97 -9.96 -33.21
N LYS A 699 -15.51 -10.02 -34.46
CA LYS A 699 -14.36 -10.83 -34.89
C LYS A 699 -13.03 -10.56 -34.16
N ASP A 700 -12.87 -9.35 -33.62
CA ASP A 700 -11.65 -8.92 -32.93
C ASP A 700 -11.71 -9.26 -31.43
N ASP A 701 -12.85 -9.76 -30.94
CA ASP A 701 -13.00 -10.13 -29.54
C ASP A 701 -12.28 -11.45 -29.22
N THR A 702 -11.79 -11.54 -27.99
CA THR A 702 -11.28 -12.76 -27.36
C THR A 702 -12.07 -12.99 -26.08
N VAL A 703 -12.86 -14.07 -26.04
CA VAL A 703 -13.98 -14.20 -25.08
C VAL A 703 -13.71 -15.28 -24.04
N LEU A 704 -13.80 -14.90 -22.77
CA LEU A 704 -13.79 -15.83 -21.64
C LEU A 704 -15.20 -16.39 -21.42
N VAL A 705 -15.35 -17.71 -21.40
CA VAL A 705 -16.64 -18.36 -21.09
C VAL A 705 -16.68 -18.72 -19.61
N VAL A 706 -17.72 -18.31 -18.89
CA VAL A 706 -17.85 -18.54 -17.44
C VAL A 706 -19.13 -19.31 -17.11
N ASP A 707 -19.01 -20.37 -16.31
CA ASP A 707 -20.14 -21.12 -15.75
C ASP A 707 -19.86 -21.58 -14.30
N ASP A 708 -20.86 -22.13 -13.62
CA ASP A 708 -20.65 -22.70 -12.28
C ASP A 708 -19.93 -24.05 -12.32
N LEU A 709 -20.30 -24.94 -13.26
CA LEU A 709 -19.74 -26.28 -13.32
C LEU A 709 -19.65 -26.89 -14.72
N ILE A 710 -18.70 -27.81 -14.92
CA ILE A 710 -18.64 -28.71 -16.08
C ILE A 710 -18.91 -30.15 -15.63
N ALA A 711 -20.01 -30.72 -16.13
CA ALA A 711 -20.33 -32.15 -16.06
C ALA A 711 -20.03 -32.84 -17.40
N LEU A 712 -21.04 -33.05 -18.26
CA LEU A 712 -20.86 -33.64 -19.61
C LEU A 712 -20.28 -32.67 -20.66
N GLY A 713 -20.01 -31.41 -20.29
CA GLY A 713 -19.45 -30.37 -21.18
C GLY A 713 -20.37 -29.88 -22.32
N GLY A 714 -21.61 -30.37 -22.41
CA GLY A 714 -22.53 -30.05 -23.52
C GLY A 714 -22.85 -28.57 -23.67
N THR A 715 -23.26 -27.92 -22.58
CA THR A 715 -23.64 -26.49 -22.59
C THR A 715 -22.44 -25.59 -22.85
N ALA A 716 -21.29 -25.86 -22.21
CA ALA A 716 -20.05 -25.12 -22.44
C ALA A 716 -19.58 -25.24 -23.90
N HIS A 717 -19.63 -26.44 -24.48
CA HIS A 717 -19.27 -26.65 -25.89
C HIS A 717 -20.20 -25.87 -26.83
N ALA A 718 -21.50 -25.86 -26.53
CA ALA A 718 -22.47 -25.08 -27.30
C ALA A 718 -22.20 -23.58 -27.21
N ALA A 719 -21.86 -23.07 -26.02
CA ALA A 719 -21.46 -21.68 -25.80
C ALA A 719 -20.20 -21.31 -26.61
N CYS A 720 -19.15 -22.13 -26.57
CA CYS A 720 -17.94 -21.92 -27.37
C CYS A 720 -18.25 -21.91 -28.87
N THR A 721 -19.08 -22.85 -29.34
CA THR A 721 -19.50 -22.92 -30.75
C THR A 721 -20.28 -21.67 -31.18
N LEU A 722 -21.11 -21.10 -30.30
CA LEU A 722 -21.82 -19.85 -30.56
C LEU A 722 -20.85 -18.67 -30.73
N ILE A 723 -19.84 -18.56 -29.88
CA ILE A 723 -18.81 -17.51 -29.96
C ILE A 723 -18.04 -17.61 -31.29
N GLU A 724 -17.67 -18.83 -31.70
CA GLU A 724 -17.01 -19.07 -32.99
C GLU A 724 -17.93 -18.74 -34.18
N LYS A 725 -19.23 -19.03 -34.10
CA LYS A 725 -20.21 -18.64 -35.12
C LYS A 725 -20.36 -17.13 -35.25
N CYS A 726 -20.12 -16.36 -34.18
CA CYS A 726 -20.01 -14.90 -34.23
C CYS A 726 -18.66 -14.43 -34.83
N GLY A 727 -17.75 -15.34 -35.16
CA GLY A 727 -16.45 -15.05 -35.79
C GLY A 727 -15.33 -14.70 -34.82
N SER A 728 -15.51 -14.95 -33.52
CA SER A 728 -14.57 -14.58 -32.45
C SER A 728 -13.86 -15.80 -31.85
N LYS A 729 -12.81 -15.56 -31.07
CA LYS A 729 -12.00 -16.61 -30.42
C LYS A 729 -12.46 -16.82 -28.98
N VAL A 730 -12.58 -18.07 -28.57
CA VAL A 730 -12.70 -18.45 -27.16
C VAL A 730 -11.30 -18.43 -26.55
N HIS A 731 -11.12 -17.68 -25.47
CA HIS A 731 -9.87 -17.65 -24.70
C HIS A 731 -9.73 -18.91 -23.86
N GLU A 732 -10.72 -19.15 -23.00
CA GLU A 732 -10.77 -20.28 -22.07
C GLU A 732 -12.21 -20.48 -21.58
N VAL A 733 -12.52 -21.68 -21.09
CA VAL A 733 -13.73 -21.95 -20.30
C VAL A 733 -13.36 -22.01 -18.82
N ALA A 734 -13.84 -21.06 -18.04
CA ALA A 734 -13.64 -20.96 -16.59
C ALA A 734 -14.87 -21.45 -15.83
N VAL A 735 -14.67 -22.42 -14.93
CA VAL A 735 -15.73 -22.91 -14.03
C VAL A 735 -15.29 -23.02 -12.59
N VAL A 736 -16.24 -22.95 -11.66
CA VAL A 736 -15.96 -23.18 -10.24
C VAL A 736 -15.69 -24.67 -10.02
N ILE A 737 -16.54 -25.54 -10.59
CA ILE A 737 -16.53 -26.98 -10.33
C ILE A 737 -16.29 -27.78 -11.63
N GLU A 738 -15.38 -28.75 -11.58
CA GLU A 738 -15.28 -29.80 -12.60
C GLU A 738 -15.63 -31.17 -11.99
N LEU A 739 -16.38 -31.97 -12.75
CA LEU A 739 -16.69 -33.37 -12.45
C LEU A 739 -15.93 -34.27 -13.46
N PRO A 740 -14.68 -34.69 -13.17
CA PRO A 740 -13.84 -35.40 -14.13
C PRO A 740 -14.47 -36.71 -14.63
N ASP A 741 -15.23 -37.42 -13.77
CA ASP A 741 -15.88 -38.68 -14.10
C ASP A 741 -16.97 -38.56 -15.18
N CYS A 742 -17.52 -37.35 -15.36
CA CYS A 742 -18.48 -37.05 -16.42
C CYS A 742 -17.81 -36.80 -17.79
N LYS A 743 -16.48 -36.76 -17.86
CA LYS A 743 -15.69 -36.60 -19.11
C LYS A 743 -16.02 -35.35 -19.93
N GLY A 744 -16.56 -34.29 -19.31
CA GLY A 744 -16.90 -33.05 -20.02
C GLY A 744 -15.71 -32.36 -20.68
N ARG A 745 -14.52 -32.45 -20.08
CA ARG A 745 -13.28 -31.91 -20.64
C ARG A 745 -12.90 -32.56 -21.98
N GLU A 746 -13.21 -33.85 -22.19
CA GLU A 746 -12.98 -34.53 -23.47
C GLU A 746 -13.82 -33.90 -24.61
N LYS A 747 -15.04 -33.47 -24.28
CA LYS A 747 -15.92 -32.76 -25.24
C LYS A 747 -15.43 -31.35 -25.57
N LEU A 748 -14.63 -30.77 -24.69
CA LEU A 748 -14.03 -29.44 -24.82
C LEU A 748 -12.56 -29.48 -25.29
N HIS A 749 -12.05 -30.61 -25.82
CA HIS A 749 -10.63 -30.77 -26.21
C HIS A 749 -10.06 -29.71 -27.18
N LYS A 750 -10.90 -28.89 -27.83
CA LYS A 750 -10.48 -27.77 -28.67
C LYS A 750 -10.23 -26.47 -27.90
N TYR A 751 -10.62 -26.41 -26.64
CA TYR A 751 -10.63 -25.23 -25.79
C TYR A 751 -9.83 -25.51 -24.52
N ASP A 752 -9.14 -24.49 -24.03
CA ASP A 752 -8.59 -24.53 -22.69
C ASP A 752 -9.73 -24.49 -21.66
N VAL A 753 -9.58 -25.24 -20.58
CA VAL A 753 -10.58 -25.33 -19.51
C VAL A 753 -9.89 -25.18 -18.16
N PHE A 754 -10.33 -24.19 -17.40
CA PHE A 754 -9.88 -23.92 -16.05
C PHE A 754 -11.01 -24.18 -15.04
N SER A 755 -10.68 -24.89 -13.96
CA SER A 755 -11.62 -25.23 -12.88
C SER A 755 -10.98 -24.92 -11.53
N LEU A 756 -11.71 -24.28 -10.62
CA LEU A 756 -11.20 -24.01 -9.27
C LEU A 756 -11.14 -25.27 -8.39
N VAL A 757 -12.15 -26.13 -8.47
CA VAL A 757 -12.19 -27.40 -7.73
C VAL A 757 -12.63 -28.58 -8.60
N LYS A 758 -12.10 -29.76 -8.30
CA LYS A 758 -12.48 -31.04 -8.93
C LYS A 758 -13.07 -32.00 -7.91
N PHE A 759 -14.21 -32.61 -8.22
CA PHE A 759 -14.78 -33.70 -7.41
C PHE A 759 -14.62 -35.03 -8.14
N GLU A 760 -13.74 -35.90 -7.62
CA GLU A 760 -13.42 -37.23 -8.16
C GLU A 760 -14.07 -38.33 -7.31
N GLY A 761 -14.64 -39.36 -7.95
CA GLY A 761 -15.00 -40.62 -7.29
C GLY A 761 -16.35 -40.65 -6.56
N ASP A 762 -17.31 -39.81 -6.93
CA ASP A 762 -18.63 -39.67 -6.29
C ASP A 762 -19.80 -39.83 -7.26
#